data_AF-A0A358RKS5-F1
#
_entry.id   AF-A0A358RKS5-F1
#
_cell.length_a   1.000
_cell.length_b   1.000
_cell.length_c   1.000
_cell.angle_alpha   90.00
_cell.angle_beta   90.00
_cell.angle_gamma   90.00
#
_symmetry.space_group_name_H-M   'P 1'
#
loop_
_entity.id
_entity.type
_entity.pdbx_description
1 polymer ?
#
loop_
_entity_poly.entity_id
_entity_poly.type
_entity_poly.pdbx_seq_one_letter_code
_entity_poly.pdbx_strand_id
1 'polypeptide(L)'
;KFCGTQSGMSFVADLRSRLAISGFAITNANDTESNSNRRPKVVRIWGSNSKGSWPSSDYNGKTNAGNTPEGKTYSGDWEIVYDSSNINIPIDNDIRHEYAFTGNKTYKYQYYWVYISSVGHVQGSNADAQNIIQFAEFDFLAAGEDVGGVVGYAQNSSIEQVTNTAQIVGSSNVGGIAGEAVASTSLTNAKNSGTILGGSIVGGVAGYADNSTISGAENIGDVWASAPTEPSDIPTTSGINKLGVYLGGIVGWSKDATIKNCFNNAQVSNSKNLDGSDIANSDFVGGIVGYAWGGNVLYCASLNNKPIHGANEVGGIVGVLNGASLSYCYFGGKIEGWWNDASAKLDFICGFKNNGTLENSWKLPTAANGEIGSRKYNNAGYEIAIDGFKLEPQVNKTNTVNKKWADILTQNIDGFKVYGDIDIGKYFLSRKGESSSEYLTPSKVENGNPTNAADRSNTATFTVTAWYGANTNSDIYCSREQIKIDNSTGNVYNGNVRGFERANVNPPLASGKVYGVVFDYSNANVTPIESFICAFGADGNKIANSTNPYQVGTYDTTVFIKIGDVIVGKKCGVVYEITQETINIEWEWTDGNQSTLFSRIGTGDGIQFVYNKAEQGLGSVTFGYNTNLFYTAAEYMFTSSGNLKYTNASSNAYSRTYTLNDTRNFKIHSTNTDADLSGTTVTFEWIIRRNKLTIENRWVRADFGKDSTIYTFEYNAAHQGLLATDGITYIVENDTTGKSHEIYSWVLYIDNHANTINVGKYTRSIYVNDQTNYVIAYTNSYVGNGTAKLSGNKGVSVNDTQSSVTYSWQILAYNILDNFNSDSSKTKVWFGANTDVIVGNQLTSVITGTIRGGSSVSVDYYPLQYAQNGVQKVLIYGQNTTEVQHYLPENFIIYVRYNDGTIAQLGSNEYTLSNLRSPTDKNPTPIPTSVTASGKGNFAGKLSKYYTVLYSDFGWKSDKNPSSANWGSEDNPYVIDRPEYLLRLSQIVNGKDKAWNSIANTAYCYAPQSTATAQNATYKGAHFLVTANIDMSDYVSTDGLTNFLPVGDGSANGERPFSATFDGGNNEIKYIYNIGYFVNKANPSGEEKYDYVGLFGY
;
A
#
# COMPACT_ATOMS: atom_id res chain seq x y z
N LYS A 1 17.39 -94.50 -15.38
CA LYS A 1 16.57 -95.73 -15.55
C LYS A 1 15.55 -95.46 -16.66
N PHE A 2 15.48 -96.28 -17.70
CA PHE A 2 14.60 -96.03 -18.85
C PHE A 2 13.17 -96.49 -18.58
N CYS A 3 12.18 -95.63 -18.87
CA CYS A 3 10.76 -95.91 -18.71
C CYS A 3 9.99 -95.45 -19.94
N GLY A 4 9.65 -96.37 -20.86
CA GLY A 4 8.63 -96.16 -21.89
C GLY A 4 9.02 -96.54 -23.33
N THR A 5 8.12 -97.27 -23.98
CA THR A 5 8.09 -97.49 -25.44
C THR A 5 7.03 -96.58 -26.09
N GLN A 6 6.95 -95.33 -25.67
CA GLN A 6 5.86 -94.39 -26.01
C GLN A 6 6.38 -93.16 -26.75
N SER A 7 5.47 -92.29 -27.21
CA SER A 7 5.78 -91.01 -27.85
C SER A 7 6.29 -89.95 -26.86
N GLY A 8 6.28 -90.25 -25.57
CA GLY A 8 7.00 -89.53 -24.52
C GLY A 8 7.75 -90.49 -23.59
N MET A 9 8.85 -90.00 -23.02
CA MET A 9 9.73 -90.71 -22.10
C MET A 9 10.00 -89.85 -20.88
N SER A 10 10.19 -90.48 -19.72
CA SER A 10 10.63 -89.80 -18.50
C SER A 10 11.65 -90.64 -17.74
N PHE A 11 12.74 -90.03 -17.26
CA PHE A 11 13.76 -90.69 -16.45
C PHE A 11 14.33 -89.76 -15.37
N VAL A 12 14.82 -90.34 -14.28
CA VAL A 12 15.66 -89.63 -13.30
C VAL A 12 17.12 -90.03 -13.52
N ALA A 13 17.98 -89.03 -13.63
CA ALA A 13 19.43 -89.14 -13.56
C ALA A 13 19.91 -88.83 -12.15
N ASP A 14 20.83 -89.64 -11.63
CA ASP A 14 21.56 -89.42 -10.37
C ASP A 14 23.03 -89.20 -10.74
N LEU A 15 23.50 -87.97 -10.57
CA LEU A 15 24.87 -87.56 -10.89
C LEU A 15 25.88 -87.97 -9.81
N ARG A 16 25.43 -88.69 -8.76
CA ARG A 16 26.20 -89.15 -7.59
C ARG A 16 26.82 -88.06 -6.71
N SER A 17 26.79 -86.81 -7.18
CA SER A 17 27.32 -85.61 -6.55
C SER A 17 26.56 -84.39 -7.09
N ARG A 18 26.64 -83.25 -6.42
CA ARG A 18 25.98 -82.00 -6.82
C ARG A 18 26.84 -81.23 -7.83
N LEU A 19 26.92 -81.76 -9.05
CA LEU A 19 27.64 -81.12 -10.15
C LEU A 19 26.90 -79.85 -10.59
N ALA A 20 27.65 -78.83 -11.00
CA ALA A 20 27.09 -77.64 -11.60
C ALA A 20 26.69 -77.94 -13.05
N ILE A 21 25.41 -77.84 -13.37
CA ILE A 21 24.88 -78.12 -14.71
C ILE A 21 24.22 -76.85 -15.26
N SER A 22 24.64 -76.41 -16.44
CA SER A 22 24.14 -75.21 -17.15
C SER A 22 23.12 -75.53 -18.25
N GLY A 23 22.98 -76.80 -18.63
CA GLY A 23 22.09 -77.21 -19.71
C GLY A 23 22.12 -78.72 -19.97
N PHE A 24 21.64 -79.11 -21.14
CA PHE A 24 21.65 -80.47 -21.64
C PHE A 24 21.96 -80.48 -23.14
N ALA A 25 22.38 -81.63 -23.66
CA ALA A 25 22.54 -81.85 -25.09
C ALA A 25 21.71 -83.06 -25.54
N ILE A 26 21.21 -83.03 -26.78
CA ILE A 26 20.56 -84.17 -27.42
C ILE A 26 21.13 -84.37 -28.82
N THR A 27 21.54 -85.59 -29.12
CA THR A 27 21.92 -86.03 -30.48
C THR A 27 20.77 -86.85 -31.04
N ASN A 28 20.30 -86.52 -32.25
CA ASN A 28 19.21 -87.23 -32.91
C ASN A 28 19.60 -88.69 -33.24
N ALA A 29 18.62 -89.56 -33.50
CA ALA A 29 18.90 -90.92 -33.95
C ALA A 29 18.86 -91.03 -35.48
N ASN A 30 19.63 -91.97 -36.04
CA ASN A 30 19.85 -92.12 -37.50
C ASN A 30 18.57 -92.26 -38.32
N ASP A 31 17.52 -92.83 -37.73
CA ASP A 31 16.22 -93.04 -38.37
C ASP A 31 15.34 -91.79 -38.42
N THR A 32 15.67 -90.72 -37.70
CA THR A 32 14.84 -89.51 -37.56
C THR A 32 14.89 -88.54 -38.75
N GLU A 33 15.83 -88.74 -39.69
CA GLU A 33 15.74 -88.15 -41.03
C GLU A 33 14.60 -88.78 -41.82
N SER A 34 14.50 -90.11 -41.77
CA SER A 34 13.44 -90.88 -42.46
C SER A 34 12.09 -90.89 -41.74
N ASN A 35 12.07 -90.61 -40.43
CA ASN A 35 10.89 -90.57 -39.57
C ASN A 35 10.90 -89.30 -38.71
N SER A 36 10.65 -88.14 -39.34
CA SER A 36 10.76 -86.83 -38.71
C SER A 36 9.93 -86.63 -37.45
N ASN A 37 8.80 -87.33 -37.33
CA ASN A 37 7.92 -87.26 -36.17
C ASN A 37 8.49 -87.91 -34.89
N ARG A 38 9.55 -88.72 -35.00
CA ARG A 38 10.22 -89.38 -33.86
C ARG A 38 11.14 -88.45 -33.06
N ARG A 39 11.50 -87.28 -33.59
CA ARG A 39 12.48 -86.37 -32.98
C ARG A 39 11.95 -85.68 -31.71
N PRO A 40 12.82 -85.34 -30.74
CA PRO A 40 12.45 -84.54 -29.57
C PRO A 40 11.78 -83.21 -29.93
N LYS A 41 10.73 -82.83 -29.19
CA LYS A 41 10.05 -81.54 -29.36
C LYS A 41 9.77 -80.86 -28.04
N VAL A 42 9.08 -81.55 -27.13
CA VAL A 42 8.86 -81.06 -25.76
C VAL A 42 10.00 -81.60 -24.91
N VAL A 43 10.66 -80.74 -24.15
CA VAL A 43 11.61 -81.15 -23.11
C VAL A 43 11.30 -80.37 -21.83
N ARG A 44 11.17 -81.09 -20.73
CA ARG A 44 11.03 -80.53 -19.39
C ARG A 44 12.00 -81.21 -18.45
N ILE A 45 12.69 -80.43 -17.63
CA ILE A 45 13.69 -80.91 -16.70
C ILE A 45 13.45 -80.26 -15.33
N TRP A 46 13.42 -81.10 -14.29
CA TRP A 46 13.39 -80.66 -12.90
C TRP A 46 14.67 -81.09 -12.19
N GLY A 47 15.15 -80.28 -11.26
CA GLY A 47 16.25 -80.60 -10.37
C GLY A 47 15.78 -80.87 -8.94
N SER A 48 16.50 -81.74 -8.22
CA SER A 48 16.29 -81.98 -6.78
C SER A 48 17.54 -82.45 -6.06
N ASN A 49 17.63 -82.14 -4.77
CA ASN A 49 18.61 -82.70 -3.84
C ASN A 49 17.99 -83.72 -2.86
N SER A 50 16.69 -83.99 -2.96
CA SER A 50 15.94 -84.90 -2.08
C SER A 50 15.95 -86.34 -2.59
N LYS A 51 16.62 -87.24 -1.86
CA LYS A 51 16.76 -88.67 -2.22
C LYS A 51 15.48 -89.51 -2.06
N GLY A 52 14.46 -88.99 -1.36
CA GLY A 52 13.24 -89.74 -1.01
C GLY A 52 12.08 -89.66 -2.01
N SER A 53 12.19 -88.81 -3.03
CA SER A 53 11.04 -88.22 -3.74
C SER A 53 10.94 -88.66 -5.20
N TRP A 54 11.10 -89.96 -5.45
CA TRP A 54 11.27 -90.55 -6.78
C TRP A 54 10.10 -91.48 -7.16
N PRO A 55 9.87 -91.77 -8.46
CA PRO A 55 8.92 -92.81 -8.85
C PRO A 55 9.42 -94.18 -8.39
N SER A 56 8.52 -95.01 -7.86
CA SER A 56 8.87 -96.29 -7.22
C SER A 56 9.52 -97.28 -8.19
N SER A 57 10.33 -98.20 -7.63
CA SER A 57 11.16 -99.14 -8.38
C SER A 57 10.42 -100.27 -9.10
N ASP A 58 9.13 -100.45 -8.83
CA ASP A 58 8.39 -101.68 -9.15
C ASP A 58 7.78 -101.60 -10.55
N TYR A 59 8.61 -101.93 -11.55
CA TYR A 59 8.29 -101.79 -12.97
C TYR A 59 7.37 -102.89 -13.50
N ASN A 60 6.08 -102.86 -13.13
CA ASN A 60 5.03 -103.66 -13.80
C ASN A 60 4.44 -102.95 -15.04
N GLY A 61 5.34 -102.55 -15.95
CA GLY A 61 5.12 -102.52 -17.40
C GLY A 61 4.14 -101.53 -18.06
N LYS A 62 3.23 -100.81 -17.38
CA LYS A 62 2.16 -100.05 -18.08
C LYS A 62 1.74 -98.65 -17.62
N THR A 63 2.18 -98.09 -16.48
CA THR A 63 1.46 -96.91 -15.89
C THR A 63 2.27 -95.64 -15.60
N ASN A 64 3.60 -95.62 -15.77
CA ASN A 64 4.45 -94.46 -15.38
C ASN A 64 5.42 -93.94 -16.46
N ALA A 65 5.31 -94.41 -17.71
CA ALA A 65 6.11 -93.86 -18.81
C ALA A 65 5.57 -92.47 -19.21
N GLY A 66 6.45 -91.46 -19.33
CA GLY A 66 6.07 -90.12 -19.79
C GLY A 66 5.32 -89.27 -18.75
N ASN A 67 5.52 -89.52 -17.46
CA ASN A 67 4.95 -88.69 -16.38
C ASN A 67 5.94 -87.61 -15.92
N THR A 68 5.40 -86.45 -15.54
CA THR A 68 6.11 -85.36 -14.85
C THR A 68 5.97 -85.54 -13.31
N PRO A 69 6.81 -84.88 -12.49
CA PRO A 69 6.63 -84.85 -11.03
C PRO A 69 5.41 -83.99 -10.59
N GLU A 70 4.83 -83.20 -11.50
CA GLU A 70 3.66 -82.35 -11.26
C GLU A 70 2.44 -83.19 -10.81
N GLY A 71 1.69 -82.69 -9.82
CA GLY A 71 0.51 -83.38 -9.29
C GLY A 71 0.81 -84.66 -8.50
N LYS A 72 2.07 -84.95 -8.17
CA LYS A 72 2.47 -86.03 -7.24
C LYS A 72 2.65 -85.48 -5.82
N THR A 73 2.53 -86.34 -4.81
CA THR A 73 2.67 -85.97 -3.38
C THR A 73 4.02 -85.34 -3.03
N TYR A 74 5.05 -85.61 -3.83
CA TYR A 74 6.42 -85.11 -3.69
C TYR A 74 6.78 -84.01 -4.72
N SER A 75 5.79 -83.41 -5.40
CA SER A 75 6.05 -82.41 -6.45
C SER A 75 6.80 -81.17 -5.94
N GLY A 76 6.65 -80.82 -4.65
CA GLY A 76 7.35 -79.70 -4.03
C GLY A 76 8.85 -79.92 -3.80
N ASP A 77 9.36 -81.15 -3.95
CA ASP A 77 10.80 -81.46 -3.85
C ASP A 77 11.57 -81.22 -5.16
N TRP A 78 10.89 -80.83 -6.24
CA TRP A 78 11.42 -80.76 -7.61
C TRP A 78 11.22 -79.38 -8.23
N GLU A 79 12.30 -78.70 -8.57
CA GLU A 79 12.31 -77.35 -9.15
C GLU A 79 12.48 -77.42 -10.68
N ILE A 80 11.63 -76.73 -11.45
CA ILE A 80 11.74 -76.69 -12.93
C ILE A 80 13.02 -75.93 -13.30
N VAL A 81 14.01 -76.62 -13.89
CA VAL A 81 15.22 -75.99 -14.44
C VAL A 81 15.12 -75.74 -15.95
N TYR A 82 14.25 -76.48 -16.64
CA TYR A 82 13.94 -76.27 -18.06
C TYR A 82 12.48 -76.64 -18.36
N ASP A 83 11.77 -75.78 -19.10
CA ASP A 83 10.49 -76.12 -19.72
C ASP A 83 10.41 -75.49 -21.11
N SER A 84 10.37 -76.34 -22.14
CA SER A 84 10.05 -75.93 -23.50
C SER A 84 9.10 -76.92 -24.15
N SER A 85 8.00 -76.40 -24.70
CA SER A 85 7.06 -77.14 -25.54
C SER A 85 7.52 -77.29 -26.99
N ASN A 86 8.62 -76.63 -27.38
CA ASN A 86 9.24 -76.77 -28.70
C ASN A 86 10.73 -76.37 -28.67
N ILE A 87 11.63 -77.34 -28.54
CA ILE A 87 13.08 -77.12 -28.66
C ILE A 87 13.57 -76.98 -30.11
N ASN A 88 12.67 -77.14 -31.09
CA ASN A 88 12.90 -76.93 -32.53
C ASN A 88 14.17 -77.62 -33.09
N ILE A 89 14.40 -78.87 -32.68
CA ILE A 89 15.58 -79.64 -33.11
C ILE A 89 15.50 -79.95 -34.63
N PRO A 90 16.54 -79.63 -35.43
CA PRO A 90 16.52 -79.80 -36.89
C PRO A 90 16.34 -81.25 -37.37
N ILE A 91 16.20 -81.42 -38.70
CA ILE A 91 16.18 -82.75 -39.34
C ILE A 91 17.62 -83.16 -39.65
N ASP A 92 18.26 -83.86 -38.72
CA ASP A 92 19.61 -84.42 -38.84
C ASP A 92 19.76 -85.69 -37.97
N ASN A 93 20.91 -86.37 -38.10
CA ASN A 93 21.24 -87.60 -37.38
C ASN A 93 22.58 -87.58 -36.63
N ASP A 94 23.58 -86.82 -37.09
CA ASP A 94 24.94 -86.79 -36.52
C ASP A 94 25.32 -85.43 -35.87
N ILE A 95 24.35 -84.59 -35.51
CA ILE A 95 24.59 -83.29 -34.86
C ILE A 95 24.13 -83.32 -33.40
N ARG A 96 25.04 -82.93 -32.49
CA ARG A 96 24.75 -82.68 -31.08
C ARG A 96 24.13 -81.30 -30.92
N HIS A 97 22.91 -81.22 -30.40
CA HIS A 97 22.20 -79.96 -30.17
C HIS A 97 22.22 -79.62 -28.69
N GLU A 98 22.85 -78.49 -28.35
CA GLU A 98 23.04 -78.03 -26.97
C GLU A 98 22.01 -76.97 -26.58
N TYR A 99 21.42 -77.14 -25.39
CA TYR A 99 20.36 -76.30 -24.86
C TYR A 99 20.69 -75.88 -23.42
N ALA A 100 20.91 -74.58 -23.22
CA ALA A 100 21.03 -74.00 -21.89
C ALA A 100 19.70 -74.12 -21.12
N PHE A 101 19.78 -74.22 -19.79
CA PHE A 101 18.61 -74.24 -18.92
C PHE A 101 17.82 -72.91 -18.93
N THR A 102 16.60 -72.89 -18.38
CA THR A 102 15.74 -71.70 -18.41
C THR A 102 16.40 -70.51 -17.71
N GLY A 103 16.45 -69.37 -18.40
CA GLY A 103 17.18 -68.18 -17.95
C GLY A 103 18.71 -68.31 -18.04
N ASN A 104 19.21 -69.33 -18.74
CA ASN A 104 20.63 -69.69 -18.87
C ASN A 104 21.35 -69.80 -17.51
N LYS A 105 20.63 -70.27 -16.50
CA LYS A 105 21.10 -70.47 -15.13
C LYS A 105 21.85 -71.79 -14.96
N THR A 106 22.86 -71.77 -14.10
CA THR A 106 23.57 -72.97 -13.63
C THR A 106 22.92 -73.47 -12.34
N TYR A 107 22.67 -74.78 -12.23
CA TYR A 107 22.09 -75.40 -11.02
C TYR A 107 22.99 -76.52 -10.49
N LYS A 108 23.04 -76.69 -9.15
CA LYS A 108 23.76 -77.77 -8.47
C LYS A 108 22.81 -78.74 -7.76
N TYR A 109 22.13 -79.58 -8.56
CA TYR A 109 21.34 -80.70 -8.03
C TYR A 109 22.08 -82.02 -8.21
N GLN A 110 21.87 -82.96 -7.28
CA GLN A 110 22.33 -84.34 -7.50
C GLN A 110 21.41 -85.10 -8.46
N TYR A 111 20.10 -84.83 -8.42
CA TYR A 111 19.10 -85.56 -9.16
C TYR A 111 18.41 -84.65 -10.18
N TYR A 112 18.27 -85.13 -11.42
CA TYR A 112 17.51 -84.45 -12.47
C TYR A 112 16.44 -85.38 -13.03
N TRP A 113 15.18 -84.95 -13.00
CA TRP A 113 14.06 -85.60 -13.68
C TRP A 113 13.95 -84.99 -15.08
N VAL A 114 14.08 -85.82 -16.11
CA VAL A 114 13.97 -85.42 -17.51
C VAL A 114 12.69 -86.01 -18.08
N TYR A 115 11.88 -85.19 -18.76
CA TYR A 115 10.76 -85.60 -19.60
C TYR A 115 10.99 -85.09 -21.02
N ILE A 116 10.83 -85.97 -22.01
CA ILE A 116 11.01 -85.67 -23.44
C ILE A 116 9.83 -86.29 -24.19
N SER A 117 9.20 -85.56 -25.11
CA SER A 117 8.25 -86.16 -26.06
C SER A 117 8.47 -85.71 -27.49
N SER A 118 8.03 -86.55 -28.41
CA SER A 118 8.33 -86.48 -29.83
C SER A 118 7.49 -85.43 -30.57
N VAL A 119 7.92 -85.04 -31.78
CA VAL A 119 7.16 -84.13 -32.66
C VAL A 119 5.74 -84.65 -32.91
N GLY A 120 5.58 -85.96 -33.06
CA GLY A 120 4.29 -86.65 -33.27
C GLY A 120 3.52 -87.00 -31.99
N HIS A 121 3.96 -86.58 -30.80
CA HIS A 121 3.26 -86.89 -29.56
C HIS A 121 1.91 -86.18 -29.45
N VAL A 122 0.85 -86.95 -29.17
CA VAL A 122 -0.46 -86.46 -28.73
C VAL A 122 -0.71 -86.96 -27.31
N GLN A 123 -0.94 -86.03 -26.38
CA GLN A 123 -1.17 -86.36 -24.97
C GLN A 123 -2.38 -87.30 -24.82
N GLY A 124 -2.19 -88.38 -24.04
CA GLY A 124 -3.23 -89.41 -23.84
C GLY A 124 -3.42 -90.41 -24.99
N SER A 125 -2.68 -90.29 -26.09
CA SER A 125 -2.72 -91.26 -27.20
C SER A 125 -1.63 -92.34 -27.08
N ASN A 126 -1.93 -93.55 -27.57
CA ASN A 126 -0.93 -94.60 -27.71
C ASN A 126 0.10 -94.23 -28.79
N ALA A 127 1.34 -94.68 -28.62
CA ALA A 127 2.38 -94.49 -29.63
C ALA A 127 2.22 -95.49 -30.79
N ASP A 128 2.43 -95.01 -32.01
CA ASP A 128 2.58 -95.81 -33.21
C ASP A 128 4.02 -95.76 -33.74
N ALA A 129 4.32 -96.54 -34.77
CA ALA A 129 5.65 -96.65 -35.34
C ALA A 129 6.23 -95.34 -35.89
N GLN A 130 5.44 -94.32 -36.25
CA GLN A 130 5.98 -93.05 -36.75
C GLN A 130 6.24 -92.02 -35.64
N ASN A 131 5.63 -92.20 -34.46
CA ASN A 131 5.57 -91.18 -33.41
C ASN A 131 6.31 -91.55 -32.11
N ILE A 132 6.97 -92.72 -32.00
CA ILE A 132 7.83 -93.08 -30.85
C ILE A 132 9.03 -92.12 -30.76
N ILE A 133 9.38 -91.65 -29.55
CA ILE A 133 10.57 -90.81 -29.33
C ILE A 133 11.86 -91.58 -29.63
N GLN A 134 12.78 -90.99 -30.41
CA GLN A 134 14.12 -91.51 -30.68
C GLN A 134 15.17 -90.39 -30.64
N PHE A 135 16.27 -90.65 -29.94
CA PHE A 135 17.50 -89.87 -29.90
C PHE A 135 18.66 -90.83 -29.57
N ALA A 136 19.86 -90.56 -30.08
CA ALA A 136 21.04 -91.40 -29.86
C ALA A 136 21.66 -91.16 -28.48
N GLU A 137 21.77 -89.89 -28.08
CA GLU A 137 22.46 -89.46 -26.86
C GLU A 137 21.66 -88.37 -26.13
N PHE A 138 21.79 -88.34 -24.81
CA PHE A 138 21.33 -87.24 -23.95
C PHE A 138 22.39 -87.00 -22.89
N ASP A 139 22.95 -85.79 -22.85
CA ASP A 139 23.96 -85.37 -21.87
C ASP A 139 23.45 -84.24 -20.99
N PHE A 140 24.00 -84.14 -19.78
CA PHE A 140 23.99 -82.89 -19.02
C PHE A 140 25.28 -82.11 -19.27
N LEU A 141 25.14 -80.81 -19.53
CA LEU A 141 26.27 -79.92 -19.76
C LEU A 141 26.78 -79.40 -18.42
N ALA A 142 27.98 -79.86 -18.03
CA ALA A 142 28.65 -79.34 -16.85
C ALA A 142 29.01 -77.86 -17.07
N ALA A 143 28.61 -77.00 -16.14
CA ALA A 143 29.05 -75.62 -16.10
C ALA A 143 30.50 -75.60 -15.62
N GLY A 144 31.39 -74.98 -16.40
CA GLY A 144 32.79 -74.86 -16.01
C GLY A 144 32.97 -74.11 -14.70
N GLU A 145 34.03 -74.46 -13.98
CA GLU A 145 34.70 -73.59 -13.01
C GLU A 145 35.86 -72.91 -13.74
N ASP A 146 36.24 -71.70 -13.32
CA ASP A 146 37.28 -70.87 -13.96
C ASP A 146 37.01 -70.66 -15.46
N VAL A 147 35.91 -69.98 -15.77
CA VAL A 147 35.41 -69.82 -17.15
C VAL A 147 35.71 -68.42 -17.67
N GLY A 148 36.57 -68.32 -18.68
CA GLY A 148 36.81 -67.10 -19.45
C GLY A 148 36.62 -67.33 -20.94
N GLY A 149 36.11 -66.31 -21.66
CA GLY A 149 35.95 -66.37 -23.12
C GLY A 149 37.25 -66.44 -23.91
N VAL A 150 38.39 -66.13 -23.27
CA VAL A 150 39.75 -66.26 -23.84
C VAL A 150 40.59 -67.29 -23.08
N VAL A 151 40.53 -67.28 -21.75
CA VAL A 151 41.30 -68.19 -20.89
C VAL A 151 40.54 -68.54 -19.63
N GLY A 152 40.54 -69.81 -19.22
CA GLY A 152 39.91 -70.20 -17.96
C GLY A 152 40.71 -69.71 -16.75
N TYR A 153 41.94 -70.19 -16.64
CA TYR A 153 42.86 -69.90 -15.53
C TYR A 153 44.17 -69.29 -16.07
N ALA A 154 44.48 -68.05 -15.69
CA ALA A 154 45.68 -67.34 -16.12
C ALA A 154 46.61 -67.04 -14.93
N GLN A 155 47.87 -67.50 -15.02
CA GLN A 155 48.87 -67.33 -13.98
C GLN A 155 50.18 -66.78 -14.58
N ASN A 156 50.82 -65.78 -13.94
CA ASN A 156 52.03 -65.08 -14.44
C ASN A 156 51.95 -64.69 -15.94
N SER A 157 50.76 -64.30 -16.42
CA SER A 157 50.45 -64.15 -17.84
C SER A 157 50.29 -62.68 -18.27
N SER A 158 50.38 -62.42 -19.58
CA SER A 158 50.04 -61.14 -20.19
C SER A 158 49.01 -61.34 -21.30
N ILE A 159 47.89 -60.64 -21.20
CA ILE A 159 46.70 -60.79 -22.04
C ILE A 159 46.29 -59.38 -22.48
N GLU A 160 46.59 -59.03 -23.73
CA GLU A 160 46.50 -57.65 -24.21
C GLU A 160 45.57 -57.53 -25.42
N GLN A 161 44.76 -56.47 -25.48
CA GLN A 161 43.93 -56.09 -26.63
C GLN A 161 42.93 -57.16 -27.11
N VAL A 162 42.55 -58.08 -26.23
CA VAL A 162 41.59 -59.15 -26.51
C VAL A 162 40.14 -58.66 -26.43
N THR A 163 39.26 -59.22 -27.26
CA THR A 163 37.82 -58.94 -27.23
C THR A 163 37.01 -60.23 -27.18
N ASN A 164 36.08 -60.36 -26.23
CA ASN A 164 35.04 -61.39 -26.25
C ASN A 164 33.70 -60.79 -26.70
N THR A 165 33.05 -61.45 -27.66
CA THR A 165 31.69 -61.13 -28.13
C THR A 165 30.69 -62.26 -27.87
N ALA A 166 31.15 -63.43 -27.43
CA ALA A 166 30.30 -64.60 -27.20
C ALA A 166 29.67 -64.58 -25.80
N GLN A 167 28.49 -65.18 -25.66
CA GLN A 167 27.92 -65.41 -24.32
C GLN A 167 28.78 -66.43 -23.56
N ILE A 168 29.11 -66.11 -22.31
CA ILE A 168 29.87 -66.99 -21.42
C ILE A 168 28.95 -67.49 -20.32
N VAL A 169 28.93 -68.80 -20.08
CA VAL A 169 28.13 -69.45 -19.03
C VAL A 169 29.04 -70.32 -18.17
N GLY A 170 29.01 -70.12 -16.85
CA GLY A 170 29.84 -70.87 -15.91
C GLY A 170 29.19 -71.03 -14.53
N SER A 171 29.94 -71.57 -13.57
CA SER A 171 29.48 -71.83 -12.20
C SER A 171 30.17 -70.95 -11.16
N SER A 172 31.51 -70.93 -11.14
CA SER A 172 32.36 -70.07 -10.32
C SER A 172 33.45 -69.45 -11.18
N ASN A 173 34.01 -68.33 -10.74
CA ASN A 173 35.10 -67.62 -11.39
C ASN A 173 34.83 -67.40 -12.89
N VAL A 174 33.74 -66.69 -13.20
CA VAL A 174 33.27 -66.48 -14.57
C VAL A 174 33.60 -65.06 -15.04
N GLY A 175 34.37 -64.94 -16.12
CA GLY A 175 34.72 -63.67 -16.74
C GLY A 175 34.48 -63.65 -18.25
N GLY A 176 34.27 -62.46 -18.83
CA GLY A 176 34.22 -62.33 -20.29
C GLY A 176 35.54 -62.66 -20.98
N ILE A 177 36.67 -62.44 -20.31
CA ILE A 177 38.02 -62.68 -20.84
C ILE A 177 38.72 -63.80 -20.08
N ALA A 178 38.83 -63.66 -18.76
CA ALA A 178 39.52 -64.62 -17.89
C ALA A 178 38.60 -65.12 -16.77
N GLY A 179 38.60 -66.42 -16.48
CA GLY A 179 37.91 -66.93 -15.28
C GLY A 179 38.65 -66.50 -14.01
N GLU A 180 39.90 -66.92 -13.88
CA GLU A 180 40.86 -66.41 -12.90
C GLU A 180 42.06 -65.72 -13.56
N ALA A 181 42.53 -64.62 -12.95
CA ALA A 181 43.78 -63.94 -13.28
C ALA A 181 44.63 -63.77 -12.02
N VAL A 182 45.64 -64.62 -11.84
CA VAL A 182 46.40 -64.75 -10.58
C VAL A 182 47.90 -64.58 -10.77
N ALA A 183 48.60 -64.28 -9.67
CA ALA A 183 50.07 -64.20 -9.57
C ALA A 183 50.72 -63.35 -10.67
N SER A 184 50.69 -62.02 -10.51
CA SER A 184 51.30 -61.04 -11.42
C SER A 184 50.77 -61.09 -12.86
N THR A 185 49.55 -61.59 -13.07
CA THR A 185 48.92 -61.60 -14.39
C THR A 185 48.49 -60.18 -14.77
N SER A 186 48.58 -59.86 -16.06
CA SER A 186 48.17 -58.57 -16.63
C SER A 186 47.10 -58.77 -17.71
N LEU A 187 45.95 -58.11 -17.55
CA LEU A 187 44.92 -57.95 -18.58
C LEU A 187 44.89 -56.48 -18.98
N THR A 188 45.30 -56.15 -20.21
CA THR A 188 45.39 -54.77 -20.69
C THR A 188 44.51 -54.54 -21.92
N ASN A 189 43.78 -53.43 -21.95
CA ASN A 189 42.92 -53.03 -23.08
C ASN A 189 41.90 -54.11 -23.50
N ALA A 190 41.44 -54.92 -22.53
CA ALA A 190 40.58 -56.07 -22.77
C ALA A 190 39.09 -55.65 -22.81
N LYS A 191 38.34 -56.15 -23.78
CA LYS A 191 36.93 -55.75 -24.00
C LYS A 191 35.97 -56.94 -23.95
N ASN A 192 34.91 -56.84 -23.15
CA ASN A 192 33.79 -57.76 -23.23
C ASN A 192 32.52 -57.08 -23.76
N SER A 193 31.89 -57.68 -24.76
CA SER A 193 30.55 -57.32 -25.23
C SER A 193 29.55 -58.49 -25.20
N GLY A 194 30.00 -59.69 -24.84
CA GLY A 194 29.13 -60.85 -24.67
C GLY A 194 28.44 -60.84 -23.30
N THR A 195 27.23 -61.39 -23.21
CA THR A 195 26.54 -61.58 -21.93
C THR A 195 27.28 -62.59 -21.07
N ILE A 196 27.53 -62.27 -19.81
CA ILE A 196 28.23 -63.14 -18.85
C ILE A 196 27.22 -63.66 -17.83
N LEU A 197 27.15 -64.98 -17.68
CA LEU A 197 26.21 -65.67 -16.79
C LEU A 197 26.99 -66.63 -15.89
N GLY A 198 27.00 -66.38 -14.58
CA GLY A 198 27.71 -67.22 -13.62
C GLY A 198 26.97 -67.43 -12.31
N GLY A 199 27.60 -68.18 -11.39
CA GLY A 199 27.07 -68.40 -10.05
C GLY A 199 27.71 -67.45 -9.02
N SER A 200 28.72 -67.94 -8.31
CA SER A 200 29.28 -67.29 -7.11
C SER A 200 30.16 -66.08 -7.38
N ILE A 201 31.13 -66.17 -8.30
CA ILE A 201 32.11 -65.11 -8.58
C ILE A 201 32.06 -64.78 -10.07
N VAL A 202 31.63 -63.57 -10.42
CA VAL A 202 31.31 -63.18 -11.80
C VAL A 202 31.76 -61.75 -12.10
N GLY A 203 32.51 -61.57 -13.17
CA GLY A 203 32.90 -60.25 -13.67
C GLY A 203 32.70 -60.09 -15.18
N GLY A 204 32.46 -58.86 -15.65
CA GLY A 204 32.38 -58.60 -17.09
C GLY A 204 33.67 -58.91 -17.84
N VAL A 205 34.84 -58.78 -17.19
CA VAL A 205 36.16 -59.04 -17.79
C VAL A 205 36.87 -60.21 -17.10
N ALA A 206 36.96 -60.21 -15.77
CA ALA A 206 37.58 -61.29 -15.00
C ALA A 206 36.66 -61.77 -13.87
N GLY A 207 36.55 -63.08 -13.65
CA GLY A 207 35.82 -63.59 -12.48
C GLY A 207 36.56 -63.22 -11.19
N TYR A 208 37.73 -63.83 -10.99
CA TYR A 208 38.62 -63.59 -9.85
C TYR A 208 39.96 -62.99 -10.29
N ALA A 209 40.52 -62.08 -9.51
CA ALA A 209 41.83 -61.49 -9.75
C ALA A 209 42.68 -61.44 -8.47
N ASP A 210 43.81 -62.15 -8.42
CA ASP A 210 44.72 -62.20 -7.24
C ASP A 210 46.10 -61.65 -7.60
N ASN A 211 46.60 -60.64 -6.87
CA ASN A 211 47.92 -60.03 -7.06
C ASN A 211 48.24 -59.73 -8.54
N SER A 212 47.28 -59.14 -9.25
CA SER A 212 47.28 -58.99 -10.71
C SER A 212 46.87 -57.58 -11.14
N THR A 213 47.05 -57.22 -12.41
CA THR A 213 46.67 -55.88 -12.93
C THR A 213 45.66 -56.02 -14.06
N ILE A 214 44.49 -55.38 -13.91
CA ILE A 214 43.48 -55.29 -14.96
C ILE A 214 43.36 -53.81 -15.31
N SER A 215 43.66 -53.44 -16.57
CA SER A 215 43.69 -52.03 -16.96
C SER A 215 43.26 -51.72 -18.38
N GLY A 216 42.70 -50.54 -18.60
CA GLY A 216 42.13 -50.16 -19.90
C GLY A 216 40.93 -51.02 -20.29
N ALA A 217 40.29 -51.70 -19.34
CA ALA A 217 39.34 -52.77 -19.62
C ALA A 217 37.91 -52.22 -19.74
N GLU A 218 37.18 -52.64 -20.78
CA GLU A 218 35.83 -52.18 -21.08
C GLU A 218 34.84 -53.35 -21.01
N ASN A 219 33.74 -53.17 -20.29
CA ASN A 219 32.60 -54.09 -20.36
C ASN A 219 31.34 -53.37 -20.86
N ILE A 220 30.75 -53.90 -21.93
CA ILE A 220 29.46 -53.48 -22.49
C ILE A 220 28.45 -54.64 -22.59
N GLY A 221 28.87 -55.86 -22.24
CA GLY A 221 28.02 -57.04 -22.17
C GLY A 221 27.42 -57.23 -20.78
N ASP A 222 26.12 -57.52 -20.71
CA ASP A 222 25.40 -57.60 -19.43
C ASP A 222 25.89 -58.77 -18.57
N VAL A 223 26.09 -58.53 -17.27
CA VAL A 223 26.71 -59.46 -16.32
C VAL A 223 25.67 -59.92 -15.31
N TRP A 224 25.41 -61.23 -15.26
CA TRP A 224 24.44 -61.85 -14.37
C TRP A 224 25.07 -62.91 -13.45
N ALA A 225 24.66 -62.90 -12.18
CA ALA A 225 25.11 -63.89 -11.20
C ALA A 225 23.94 -64.52 -10.41
N SER A 226 23.91 -65.85 -10.30
CA SER A 226 22.93 -66.60 -9.51
C SER A 226 23.53 -67.12 -8.20
N ALA A 227 22.78 -67.06 -7.10
CA ALA A 227 23.28 -67.48 -5.79
C ALA A 227 23.85 -68.92 -5.79
N PRO A 228 25.01 -69.17 -5.15
CA PRO A 228 25.46 -70.53 -4.88
C PRO A 228 24.47 -71.21 -3.93
N THR A 229 24.12 -72.46 -4.24
CA THR A 229 23.13 -73.23 -3.46
C THR A 229 23.70 -73.83 -2.17
N GLU A 230 25.04 -73.86 -1.98
CA GLU A 230 25.68 -74.49 -0.83
C GLU A 230 26.95 -73.72 -0.33
N PRO A 231 27.31 -73.83 0.97
CA PRO A 231 28.45 -73.12 1.56
C PRO A 231 29.86 -73.51 1.10
N SER A 232 30.04 -74.69 0.51
CA SER A 232 31.34 -75.21 0.07
C SER A 232 31.94 -74.49 -1.13
N ASP A 233 31.15 -73.64 -1.79
CA ASP A 233 31.39 -73.15 -3.15
C ASP A 233 32.06 -71.76 -3.19
N ILE A 234 32.59 -71.31 -2.05
CA ILE A 234 33.32 -70.05 -1.91
C ILE A 234 34.79 -70.37 -1.62
N PRO A 235 35.76 -69.75 -2.31
CA PRO A 235 37.17 -69.90 -1.99
C PRO A 235 37.43 -69.67 -0.50
N THR A 236 38.04 -70.66 0.17
CA THR A 236 38.32 -70.64 1.61
C THR A 236 39.51 -69.74 1.95
N THR A 237 39.49 -68.51 1.45
CA THR A 237 40.47 -67.46 1.75
C THR A 237 40.21 -66.93 3.15
N SER A 238 41.24 -66.96 3.99
CA SER A 238 41.16 -66.67 5.43
C SER A 238 40.55 -65.29 5.76
N GLY A 239 39.25 -65.24 6.05
CA GLY A 239 38.57 -64.06 6.61
C GLY A 239 37.20 -63.70 6.03
N ILE A 240 36.70 -64.39 4.99
CA ILE A 240 35.29 -64.25 4.57
C ILE A 240 34.48 -65.48 4.99
N ASN A 241 33.64 -65.28 6.00
CA ASN A 241 32.68 -66.29 6.50
C ASN A 241 31.24 -66.01 6.03
N LYS A 242 31.04 -65.14 5.02
CA LYS A 242 29.72 -64.69 4.57
C LYS A 242 29.40 -65.35 3.23
N LEU A 243 28.31 -66.11 3.19
CA LEU A 243 27.80 -66.72 1.96
C LEU A 243 27.39 -65.63 0.99
N GLY A 244 27.82 -65.69 -0.27
CA GLY A 244 27.39 -64.69 -1.21
C GLY A 244 27.85 -64.73 -2.66
N VAL A 245 27.29 -63.78 -3.40
CA VAL A 245 27.57 -63.49 -4.82
C VAL A 245 28.55 -62.32 -4.91
N TYR A 246 29.64 -62.50 -5.64
CA TYR A 246 30.70 -61.53 -5.88
C TYR A 246 30.60 -61.07 -7.33
N LEU A 247 29.90 -59.96 -7.57
CA LEU A 247 29.48 -59.55 -8.91
C LEU A 247 30.02 -58.16 -9.27
N GLY A 248 30.82 -58.08 -10.33
CA GLY A 248 31.36 -56.82 -10.83
C GLY A 248 31.11 -56.59 -12.32
N GLY A 249 30.91 -55.33 -12.71
CA GLY A 249 30.92 -54.96 -14.14
C GLY A 249 32.27 -55.22 -14.83
N ILE A 250 33.39 -55.26 -14.09
CA ILE A 250 34.72 -55.62 -14.59
C ILE A 250 35.26 -56.86 -13.87
N VAL A 251 35.24 -56.89 -12.53
CA VAL A 251 35.79 -58.00 -11.73
C VAL A 251 34.83 -58.46 -10.63
N GLY A 252 34.54 -59.76 -10.54
CA GLY A 252 33.72 -60.31 -9.45
C GLY A 252 34.38 -60.09 -8.09
N TRP A 253 35.57 -60.66 -7.91
CA TRP A 253 36.39 -60.48 -6.71
C TRP A 253 37.86 -60.17 -7.07
N SER A 254 38.34 -59.01 -6.58
CA SER A 254 39.72 -58.56 -6.65
C SER A 254 40.40 -58.75 -5.29
N LYS A 255 41.56 -59.40 -5.25
CA LYS A 255 42.42 -59.58 -4.07
C LYS A 255 43.85 -59.12 -4.36
N ASP A 256 44.35 -58.13 -3.63
CA ASP A 256 45.67 -57.51 -3.79
C ASP A 256 45.99 -57.05 -5.23
N ALA A 257 44.96 -56.91 -6.07
CA ALA A 257 45.04 -56.59 -7.49
C ALA A 257 44.80 -55.09 -7.74
N THR A 258 45.31 -54.60 -8.87
CA THR A 258 45.10 -53.21 -9.32
C THR A 258 44.15 -53.17 -10.51
N ILE A 259 42.98 -52.58 -10.30
CA ILE A 259 41.94 -52.37 -11.32
C ILE A 259 42.00 -50.89 -11.70
N LYS A 260 42.47 -50.57 -12.91
CA LYS A 260 42.77 -49.18 -13.29
C LYS A 260 42.29 -48.80 -14.69
N ASN A 261 41.75 -47.60 -14.88
CA ASN A 261 41.35 -47.11 -16.21
C ASN A 261 40.29 -48.05 -16.83
N CYS A 262 39.31 -48.50 -16.04
CA CYS A 262 38.30 -49.46 -16.51
C CYS A 262 36.92 -48.81 -16.64
N PHE A 263 36.15 -49.25 -17.64
CA PHE A 263 34.85 -48.65 -18.00
C PHE A 263 33.75 -49.72 -18.07
N ASN A 264 32.77 -49.64 -17.18
CA ASN A 264 31.56 -50.45 -17.29
C ASN A 264 30.41 -49.62 -17.89
N ASN A 265 29.81 -50.16 -18.94
CA ASN A 265 28.65 -49.62 -19.60
C ASN A 265 27.60 -50.72 -19.86
N ALA A 266 27.53 -51.72 -18.98
CA ALA A 266 26.58 -52.83 -19.05
C ALA A 266 25.67 -52.88 -17.81
N GLN A 267 24.56 -53.64 -17.91
CA GLN A 267 23.80 -54.06 -16.75
C GLN A 267 24.65 -55.00 -15.89
N VAL A 268 24.57 -54.83 -14.58
CA VAL A 268 25.18 -55.72 -13.59
C VAL A 268 24.05 -56.17 -12.69
N SER A 269 23.74 -57.46 -12.64
CA SER A 269 22.57 -57.94 -11.86
C SER A 269 22.81 -59.29 -11.24
N ASN A 270 22.50 -59.45 -9.96
CA ASN A 270 22.22 -60.79 -9.45
C ASN A 270 20.88 -61.30 -10.03
N SER A 271 20.56 -62.59 -9.83
CA SER A 271 19.28 -63.20 -10.19
C SER A 271 18.55 -63.70 -8.95
N LYS A 272 17.25 -63.41 -8.79
CA LYS A 272 16.42 -64.04 -7.76
C LYS A 272 16.39 -65.58 -7.93
N ASN A 273 16.03 -66.29 -6.87
CA ASN A 273 15.66 -67.71 -6.96
C ASN A 273 14.49 -67.89 -7.96
N LEU A 274 14.33 -69.06 -8.57
CA LEU A 274 13.29 -69.26 -9.61
C LEU A 274 11.86 -69.13 -9.06
N ASP A 275 11.65 -69.45 -7.79
CA ASP A 275 10.39 -69.25 -7.07
C ASP A 275 10.07 -67.77 -6.78
N GLY A 276 10.94 -66.84 -7.20
CA GLY A 276 10.82 -65.41 -6.95
C GLY A 276 11.24 -64.99 -5.54
N SER A 277 11.68 -65.93 -4.69
CA SER A 277 12.19 -65.63 -3.35
C SER A 277 13.53 -64.90 -3.42
N ASP A 278 13.80 -64.14 -2.37
CA ASP A 278 15.05 -63.41 -2.23
C ASP A 278 16.20 -64.36 -1.88
N ILE A 279 17.39 -64.07 -2.41
CA ILE A 279 18.61 -64.81 -2.08
C ILE A 279 18.88 -64.64 -0.58
N ALA A 280 18.82 -65.72 0.20
CA ALA A 280 19.07 -65.66 1.66
C ALA A 280 20.54 -65.37 2.05
N ASN A 281 21.43 -65.40 1.07
CA ASN A 281 22.86 -65.11 1.17
C ASN A 281 23.13 -63.64 0.81
N SER A 282 24.28 -63.10 1.24
CA SER A 282 24.65 -61.74 0.87
C SER A 282 25.10 -61.61 -0.59
N ASP A 283 25.02 -60.41 -1.13
CA ASP A 283 25.56 -60.11 -2.45
C ASP A 283 26.37 -58.81 -2.42
N PHE A 284 27.56 -58.91 -3.02
CA PHE A 284 28.57 -57.87 -3.11
C PHE A 284 28.60 -57.42 -4.56
N VAL A 285 27.81 -56.38 -4.88
CA VAL A 285 27.57 -55.96 -6.26
C VAL A 285 28.21 -54.61 -6.52
N GLY A 286 29.11 -54.56 -7.50
CA GLY A 286 29.80 -53.34 -7.90
C GLY A 286 29.69 -53.06 -9.40
N GLY A 287 29.51 -51.81 -9.78
CA GLY A 287 29.59 -51.42 -11.20
C GLY A 287 30.96 -51.68 -11.83
N ILE A 288 32.03 -51.77 -11.03
CA ILE A 288 33.38 -52.15 -11.48
C ILE A 288 33.85 -53.42 -10.75
N VAL A 289 33.83 -53.45 -9.41
CA VAL A 289 34.30 -54.61 -8.62
C VAL A 289 33.26 -55.03 -7.59
N GLY A 290 32.86 -56.31 -7.58
CA GLY A 290 31.94 -56.83 -6.55
C GLY A 290 32.55 -56.75 -5.15
N TYR A 291 33.72 -57.36 -4.97
CA TYR A 291 34.48 -57.34 -3.73
C TYR A 291 35.96 -56.99 -3.99
N ALA A 292 36.47 -55.96 -3.35
CA ALA A 292 37.87 -55.54 -3.42
C ALA A 292 38.55 -55.77 -2.05
N TRP A 293 39.47 -56.73 -1.99
CA TRP A 293 40.31 -57.03 -0.84
C TRP A 293 41.74 -56.54 -1.10
N GLY A 294 42.23 -55.53 -0.39
CA GLY A 294 43.56 -54.98 -0.67
C GLY A 294 43.70 -54.46 -2.11
N GLY A 295 44.93 -54.13 -2.51
CA GLY A 295 45.16 -53.55 -3.84
C GLY A 295 44.45 -52.20 -4.06
N ASN A 296 44.14 -51.88 -5.32
CA ASN A 296 43.68 -50.54 -5.70
C ASN A 296 42.61 -50.58 -6.82
N VAL A 297 41.56 -49.75 -6.70
CA VAL A 297 40.59 -49.45 -7.76
C VAL A 297 40.71 -47.97 -8.12
N LEU A 298 41.25 -47.65 -9.30
CA LEU A 298 41.72 -46.31 -9.64
C LEU A 298 41.23 -45.86 -11.02
N TYR A 299 40.70 -44.65 -11.15
CA TYR A 299 40.32 -44.11 -12.47
C TYR A 299 39.33 -45.05 -13.21
N CYS A 300 38.26 -45.47 -12.55
CA CYS A 300 37.24 -46.35 -13.17
C CYS A 300 35.87 -45.66 -13.21
N ALA A 301 35.07 -45.92 -14.25
CA ALA A 301 33.74 -45.31 -14.37
C ALA A 301 32.65 -46.30 -14.78
N SER A 302 31.47 -46.20 -14.15
CA SER A 302 30.29 -47.04 -14.40
C SER A 302 29.06 -46.16 -14.62
N LEU A 303 28.63 -46.03 -15.88
CA LEU A 303 27.86 -44.85 -16.34
C LEU A 303 26.58 -45.12 -17.14
N ASN A 304 26.12 -46.37 -17.27
CA ASN A 304 24.95 -46.66 -18.12
C ASN A 304 23.61 -46.36 -17.42
N ASN A 305 22.60 -45.99 -18.21
CA ASN A 305 21.18 -46.07 -17.83
C ASN A 305 20.73 -47.50 -17.47
N LYS A 306 21.46 -48.53 -17.93
CA LYS A 306 21.25 -49.91 -17.50
C LYS A 306 21.54 -50.04 -16.00
N PRO A 307 20.63 -50.64 -15.22
CA PRO A 307 20.73 -50.63 -13.76
C PRO A 307 21.78 -51.60 -13.21
N ILE A 308 22.25 -51.30 -12.00
CA ILE A 308 22.93 -52.23 -11.10
C ILE A 308 21.89 -52.82 -10.14
N HIS A 309 21.71 -54.14 -10.17
CA HIS A 309 20.80 -54.87 -9.28
C HIS A 309 21.56 -55.65 -8.22
N GLY A 310 21.13 -55.48 -6.97
CA GLY A 310 21.62 -56.23 -5.82
C GLY A 310 20.73 -56.02 -4.60
N ALA A 311 21.03 -56.66 -3.48
CA ALA A 311 20.15 -56.72 -2.31
C ALA A 311 20.83 -56.23 -1.01
N ASN A 312 22.10 -56.59 -0.78
CA ASN A 312 22.84 -56.34 0.45
C ASN A 312 23.85 -55.19 0.32
N GLU A 313 24.99 -55.44 -0.30
CA GLU A 313 26.15 -54.56 -0.31
C GLU A 313 26.42 -54.11 -1.76
N VAL A 314 25.69 -53.08 -2.18
CA VAL A 314 25.64 -52.60 -3.57
C VAL A 314 26.28 -51.24 -3.70
N GLY A 315 27.36 -51.16 -4.47
CA GLY A 315 28.04 -49.90 -4.80
C GLY A 315 28.00 -49.61 -6.30
N GLY A 316 27.79 -48.35 -6.66
CA GLY A 316 27.91 -47.93 -8.06
C GLY A 316 29.29 -48.22 -8.68
N ILE A 317 30.36 -48.28 -7.86
CA ILE A 317 31.70 -48.69 -8.28
C ILE A 317 32.15 -50.00 -7.61
N VAL A 318 32.12 -50.07 -6.27
CA VAL A 318 32.57 -51.24 -5.50
C VAL A 318 31.48 -51.73 -4.54
N GLY A 319 31.12 -53.00 -4.57
CA GLY A 319 30.18 -53.58 -3.60
C GLY A 319 30.74 -53.55 -2.17
N VAL A 320 31.89 -54.21 -1.96
CA VAL A 320 32.64 -54.20 -0.70
C VAL A 320 34.10 -53.78 -0.89
N LEU A 321 34.57 -52.82 -0.11
CA LEU A 321 35.95 -52.33 -0.06
C LEU A 321 36.62 -52.75 1.26
N ASN A 322 37.38 -53.85 1.25
CA ASN A 322 38.02 -54.45 2.41
C ASN A 322 39.55 -54.25 2.39
N GLY A 323 40.08 -53.29 3.14
CA GLY A 323 41.52 -52.96 3.16
C GLY A 323 42.11 -52.45 1.83
N ALA A 324 41.29 -52.34 0.77
CA ALA A 324 41.65 -51.84 -0.55
C ALA A 324 41.57 -50.31 -0.64
N SER A 325 42.22 -49.72 -1.64
CA SER A 325 42.04 -48.29 -1.99
C SER A 325 41.05 -48.11 -3.15
N LEU A 326 40.25 -47.04 -3.09
CA LEU A 326 39.32 -46.61 -4.14
C LEU A 326 39.51 -45.11 -4.40
N SER A 327 39.96 -44.73 -5.60
CA SER A 327 40.19 -43.32 -5.92
C SER A 327 39.97 -42.93 -7.38
N TYR A 328 39.55 -41.68 -7.60
CA TYR A 328 39.26 -41.12 -8.93
C TYR A 328 38.23 -41.96 -9.72
N CYS A 329 37.23 -42.51 -9.04
CA CYS A 329 36.19 -43.32 -9.68
C CYS A 329 34.86 -42.58 -9.80
N TYR A 330 34.10 -42.86 -10.86
CA TYR A 330 32.96 -42.03 -11.28
C TYR A 330 31.71 -42.86 -11.57
N PHE A 331 30.64 -42.65 -10.80
CA PHE A 331 29.36 -43.33 -11.03
C PHE A 331 28.31 -42.38 -11.57
N GLY A 332 27.63 -42.80 -12.64
CA GLY A 332 26.60 -42.00 -13.31
C GLY A 332 25.43 -42.82 -13.85
N GLY A 333 25.25 -44.06 -13.36
CA GLY A 333 24.18 -44.95 -13.78
C GLY A 333 23.01 -45.05 -12.79
N LYS A 334 22.20 -46.10 -12.93
CA LYS A 334 21.06 -46.37 -12.03
C LYS A 334 21.39 -47.51 -11.05
N ILE A 335 20.98 -47.39 -9.79
CA ILE A 335 21.05 -48.50 -8.81
C ILE A 335 19.62 -48.91 -8.42
N GLU A 336 19.26 -50.17 -8.62
CA GLU A 336 18.01 -50.75 -8.13
C GLU A 336 18.32 -51.85 -7.12
N GLY A 337 18.30 -51.49 -5.84
CA GLY A 337 18.25 -52.48 -4.77
C GLY A 337 17.03 -53.40 -4.91
N TRP A 338 17.07 -54.59 -4.32
CA TRP A 338 15.94 -55.51 -4.24
C TRP A 338 15.31 -55.58 -2.86
N TRP A 339 16.11 -55.48 -1.81
CA TRP A 339 15.61 -55.47 -0.44
C TRP A 339 15.07 -54.10 -0.05
N ASN A 340 14.13 -54.12 0.89
CA ASN A 340 13.40 -52.96 1.40
C ASN A 340 13.51 -52.82 2.93
N ASP A 341 14.46 -53.52 3.56
CA ASP A 341 14.77 -53.36 4.98
C ASP A 341 15.97 -52.42 5.22
N ALA A 342 16.23 -52.11 6.50
CA ALA A 342 17.28 -51.19 6.90
C ALA A 342 18.69 -51.83 7.00
N SER A 343 18.86 -53.10 6.61
CA SER A 343 20.15 -53.80 6.62
C SER A 343 20.89 -53.70 5.29
N ALA A 344 20.17 -53.44 4.20
CA ALA A 344 20.74 -53.16 2.88
C ALA A 344 21.58 -51.88 2.89
N LYS A 345 22.80 -51.97 2.35
CA LYS A 345 23.78 -50.88 2.21
C LYS A 345 23.97 -50.57 0.73
N LEU A 346 23.18 -49.61 0.26
CA LEU A 346 23.22 -49.11 -1.12
C LEU A 346 23.96 -47.77 -1.14
N ASP A 347 24.93 -47.63 -2.03
CA ASP A 347 25.76 -46.43 -2.13
C ASP A 347 26.15 -46.15 -3.59
N PHE A 348 26.23 -44.89 -3.99
CA PHE A 348 26.61 -44.54 -5.37
C PHE A 348 28.06 -44.85 -5.71
N ILE A 349 28.94 -45.07 -4.73
CA ILE A 349 30.36 -45.36 -4.91
C ILE A 349 30.73 -46.70 -4.28
N CYS A 350 30.45 -46.90 -2.99
CA CYS A 350 30.95 -48.03 -2.22
C CYS A 350 29.89 -48.57 -1.24
N GLY A 351 29.29 -49.72 -1.54
CA GLY A 351 28.19 -50.30 -0.75
C GLY A 351 28.57 -50.55 0.71
N PHE A 352 29.76 -51.11 0.96
CA PHE A 352 30.31 -51.28 2.31
C PHE A 352 31.82 -51.14 2.36
N LYS A 353 32.31 -50.34 3.32
CA LYS A 353 33.75 -50.05 3.53
C LYS A 353 34.21 -50.67 4.85
N ASN A 354 35.18 -51.58 4.77
CA ASN A 354 35.82 -52.24 5.92
C ASN A 354 37.34 -51.99 5.87
N ASN A 355 37.86 -51.08 6.70
CA ASN A 355 39.30 -50.73 6.75
C ASN A 355 39.97 -50.28 5.43
N GLY A 356 39.24 -50.13 4.32
CA GLY A 356 39.75 -49.58 3.06
C GLY A 356 39.81 -48.05 3.04
N THR A 357 40.43 -47.47 2.00
CA THR A 357 40.48 -46.01 1.77
C THR A 357 39.63 -45.62 0.57
N LEU A 358 38.86 -44.53 0.71
CA LEU A 358 37.98 -44.01 -0.35
C LEU A 358 38.21 -42.51 -0.40
N GLU A 359 38.70 -42.02 -1.54
CA GLU A 359 39.03 -40.61 -1.77
C GLU A 359 38.69 -40.22 -3.22
N ASN A 360 38.49 -38.93 -3.48
CA ASN A 360 38.44 -38.36 -4.84
C ASN A 360 37.47 -39.08 -5.82
N SER A 361 36.41 -39.73 -5.32
CA SER A 361 35.49 -40.56 -6.10
C SER A 361 34.06 -40.00 -6.01
N TRP A 362 33.34 -40.01 -7.13
CA TRP A 362 32.27 -39.05 -7.39
C TRP A 362 30.99 -39.65 -7.95
N LYS A 363 29.88 -39.34 -7.29
CA LYS A 363 28.53 -39.44 -7.84
C LYS A 363 28.34 -38.29 -8.85
N LEU A 364 28.00 -38.64 -10.08
CA LEU A 364 27.74 -37.72 -11.19
C LEU A 364 26.25 -37.31 -11.23
N PRO A 365 25.89 -36.21 -11.93
CA PRO A 365 24.51 -35.73 -12.01
C PRO A 365 23.53 -36.70 -12.69
N THR A 366 24.04 -37.65 -13.47
CA THR A 366 23.24 -38.69 -14.14
C THR A 366 22.94 -39.89 -13.22
N ALA A 367 23.57 -39.97 -12.05
CA ALA A 367 23.36 -41.07 -11.10
C ALA A 367 21.95 -41.02 -10.51
N ALA A 368 21.21 -42.12 -10.62
CA ALA A 368 19.80 -42.18 -10.25
C ALA A 368 19.46 -43.35 -9.31
N ASN A 369 18.51 -43.10 -8.42
CA ASN A 369 17.87 -44.14 -7.61
C ASN A 369 16.87 -44.95 -8.45
N GLY A 370 16.74 -46.25 -8.18
CA GLY A 370 15.65 -47.08 -8.67
C GLY A 370 14.28 -46.70 -8.11
N GLU A 371 13.22 -47.05 -8.84
CA GLU A 371 11.82 -46.72 -8.50
C GLU A 371 11.26 -47.51 -7.31
N ILE A 372 11.96 -48.56 -6.87
CA ILE A 372 11.51 -49.48 -5.83
C ILE A 372 11.93 -48.95 -4.45
N GLY A 373 10.95 -48.62 -3.61
CA GLY A 373 11.11 -48.50 -2.15
C GLY A 373 11.73 -47.19 -1.62
N SER A 374 11.25 -46.76 -0.45
CA SER A 374 11.78 -45.59 0.28
C SER A 374 13.11 -45.93 0.97
N ARG A 375 14.22 -45.76 0.25
CA ARG A 375 15.57 -46.21 0.63
C ARG A 375 16.48 -45.08 1.09
N LYS A 376 17.38 -45.40 2.03
CA LYS A 376 18.53 -44.56 2.38
C LYS A 376 19.75 -45.02 1.59
N TYR A 377 20.05 -44.32 0.50
CA TYR A 377 21.35 -44.44 -0.16
C TYR A 377 22.34 -43.61 0.64
N ASN A 378 23.50 -44.18 0.94
CA ASN A 378 24.64 -43.39 1.39
C ASN A 378 25.35 -42.82 0.15
N ASN A 379 26.19 -41.80 0.37
CA ASN A 379 27.20 -41.41 -0.60
C ASN A 379 28.55 -41.37 0.13
N ALA A 380 29.32 -42.46 0.02
CA ALA A 380 30.61 -42.60 0.69
C ALA A 380 31.74 -41.82 -0.01
N GLY A 381 31.49 -41.33 -1.23
CA GLY A 381 32.33 -40.37 -1.95
C GLY A 381 31.72 -38.97 -1.97
N TYR A 382 32.17 -38.13 -2.90
CA TYR A 382 31.64 -36.79 -3.13
C TYR A 382 30.52 -36.79 -4.18
N GLU A 383 29.74 -35.73 -4.23
CA GLU A 383 28.73 -35.47 -5.25
C GLU A 383 29.13 -34.25 -6.11
N ILE A 384 29.00 -34.38 -7.43
CA ILE A 384 28.94 -33.23 -8.34
C ILE A 384 27.53 -33.10 -8.90
N ALA A 385 26.83 -32.05 -8.48
CA ALA A 385 25.47 -31.72 -8.89
C ALA A 385 25.45 -30.41 -9.69
N ILE A 386 24.61 -30.35 -10.72
CA ILE A 386 24.49 -29.19 -11.61
C ILE A 386 23.03 -28.91 -11.96
N ASP A 387 22.65 -27.63 -11.96
CA ASP A 387 21.32 -27.18 -12.41
C ASP A 387 21.44 -26.34 -13.68
N GLY A 388 20.96 -26.90 -14.80
CA GLY A 388 20.91 -26.25 -16.11
C GLY A 388 22.26 -26.00 -16.79
N PHE A 389 23.37 -26.52 -16.25
CA PHE A 389 24.69 -26.55 -16.90
C PHE A 389 24.91 -27.88 -17.64
N LYS A 390 26.08 -28.02 -18.28
CA LYS A 390 26.61 -29.28 -18.79
C LYS A 390 27.87 -29.67 -18.03
N LEU A 391 28.08 -30.97 -17.84
CA LEU A 391 29.28 -31.55 -17.23
C LEU A 391 30.04 -32.39 -18.25
N GLU A 392 31.35 -32.16 -18.37
CA GLU A 392 32.29 -33.04 -19.07
C GLU A 392 33.45 -33.44 -18.14
N PRO A 393 33.98 -34.67 -18.24
CA PRO A 393 35.21 -35.05 -17.54
C PRO A 393 36.40 -34.25 -18.06
N GLN A 394 37.49 -34.18 -17.29
CA GLN A 394 38.74 -33.54 -17.66
C GLN A 394 39.97 -34.33 -17.20
N VAL A 395 41.09 -34.08 -17.89
CA VAL A 395 42.42 -34.62 -17.59
C VAL A 395 43.36 -33.45 -17.40
N ASN A 396 43.93 -33.29 -16.21
CA ASN A 396 44.58 -32.10 -15.67
C ASN A 396 43.61 -30.93 -15.40
N LYS A 397 43.81 -30.25 -14.26
CA LYS A 397 42.96 -29.19 -13.68
C LYS A 397 42.78 -27.93 -14.56
N THR A 398 43.53 -27.81 -15.64
CA THR A 398 43.58 -26.62 -16.52
C THR A 398 43.35 -26.91 -18.00
N ASN A 399 43.08 -28.16 -18.37
CA ASN A 399 42.98 -28.58 -19.76
C ASN A 399 41.77 -27.98 -20.47
N THR A 400 41.91 -27.66 -21.76
CA THR A 400 40.89 -27.02 -22.59
C THR A 400 40.29 -27.97 -23.63
N VAL A 401 40.82 -29.19 -23.76
CA VAL A 401 40.30 -30.20 -24.69
C VAL A 401 39.11 -30.93 -24.05
N ASN A 402 37.95 -30.87 -24.71
CA ASN A 402 36.76 -31.62 -24.31
C ASN A 402 37.06 -33.13 -24.26
N LYS A 403 36.63 -33.81 -23.19
CA LYS A 403 36.80 -35.25 -23.00
C LYS A 403 35.44 -35.93 -22.89
N LYS A 404 35.42 -37.23 -23.18
CA LYS A 404 34.29 -38.13 -22.94
C LYS A 404 34.67 -39.07 -21.82
N TRP A 405 33.68 -39.60 -21.11
CA TRP A 405 33.94 -40.52 -20.01
C TRP A 405 34.63 -41.82 -20.43
N ALA A 406 34.40 -42.30 -21.66
CA ALA A 406 35.11 -43.44 -22.23
C ALA A 406 36.62 -43.20 -22.44
N ASP A 407 37.08 -41.93 -22.45
CA ASP A 407 38.52 -41.62 -22.54
C ASP A 407 39.29 -42.14 -21.31
N ILE A 408 38.59 -42.44 -20.20
CA ILE A 408 39.15 -43.01 -18.97
C ILE A 408 39.91 -44.32 -19.20
N LEU A 409 39.57 -45.07 -20.25
CA LEU A 409 40.27 -46.29 -20.67
C LEU A 409 41.75 -46.03 -20.99
N THR A 410 42.09 -44.80 -21.42
CA THR A 410 43.45 -44.44 -21.85
C THR A 410 44.09 -43.31 -21.02
N GLN A 411 43.28 -42.54 -20.27
CA GLN A 411 43.71 -41.32 -19.60
C GLN A 411 43.15 -41.26 -18.17
N ASN A 412 43.99 -40.89 -17.22
CA ASN A 412 43.58 -40.61 -15.85
C ASN A 412 42.64 -39.38 -15.83
N ILE A 413 41.32 -39.59 -15.75
CA ILE A 413 40.36 -38.49 -15.51
C ILE A 413 40.51 -38.03 -14.06
N ASP A 414 40.86 -36.77 -13.85
CA ASP A 414 41.19 -36.18 -12.54
C ASP A 414 40.47 -34.85 -12.27
N GLY A 415 39.44 -34.52 -13.06
CA GLY A 415 38.66 -33.30 -12.91
C GLY A 415 37.40 -33.22 -13.76
N PHE A 416 36.76 -32.06 -13.67
CA PHE A 416 35.46 -31.73 -14.24
C PHE A 416 35.52 -30.38 -14.96
N LYS A 417 34.78 -30.25 -16.06
CA LYS A 417 34.43 -28.98 -16.70
C LYS A 417 32.91 -28.79 -16.66
N VAL A 418 32.46 -27.75 -15.97
CA VAL A 418 31.06 -27.33 -15.91
C VAL A 418 30.89 -26.09 -16.78
N TYR A 419 29.93 -26.08 -17.72
CA TYR A 419 29.75 -24.96 -18.63
C TYR A 419 28.30 -24.73 -19.08
N GLY A 420 27.97 -23.48 -19.39
CA GLY A 420 26.64 -23.06 -19.80
C GLY A 420 26.45 -21.55 -19.80
N ASP A 421 25.40 -21.08 -20.46
CA ASP A 421 25.12 -19.66 -20.62
C ASP A 421 24.51 -19.04 -19.36
N ILE A 422 24.85 -17.79 -19.07
CA ILE A 422 24.34 -16.98 -17.96
C ILE A 422 23.40 -15.91 -18.52
N ASP A 423 22.19 -15.88 -17.99
CA ASP A 423 21.19 -14.86 -18.31
C ASP A 423 21.52 -13.52 -17.62
N ILE A 424 21.16 -12.40 -18.24
CA ILE A 424 21.20 -11.10 -17.57
C ILE A 424 20.29 -11.13 -16.33
N GLY A 425 20.80 -10.60 -15.23
CA GLY A 425 20.19 -10.67 -13.90
C GLY A 425 20.67 -11.87 -13.07
N LYS A 426 21.41 -12.83 -13.64
CA LYS A 426 21.93 -14.01 -12.94
C LYS A 426 23.46 -14.04 -12.89
N TYR A 427 23.99 -14.97 -12.09
CA TYR A 427 25.42 -15.32 -12.04
C TYR A 427 25.62 -16.83 -11.92
N PHE A 428 26.81 -17.29 -12.32
CA PHE A 428 27.29 -18.65 -12.07
C PHE A 428 27.52 -18.85 -10.57
N LEU A 429 26.68 -19.67 -9.94
CA LEU A 429 26.83 -20.10 -8.57
C LEU A 429 27.74 -21.35 -8.53
N SER A 430 28.67 -21.37 -7.57
CA SER A 430 29.50 -22.52 -7.21
C SER A 430 29.63 -22.61 -5.69
N ARG A 431 29.27 -23.78 -5.14
CA ARG A 431 29.18 -24.09 -3.70
C ARG A 431 29.71 -25.48 -3.38
N LYS A 432 30.02 -25.71 -2.10
CA LYS A 432 30.44 -27.00 -1.56
C LYS A 432 29.27 -28.00 -1.35
N GLY A 433 28.44 -28.18 -2.39
CA GLY A 433 27.17 -28.92 -2.32
C GLY A 433 25.93 -28.03 -2.32
N GLU A 434 24.77 -28.60 -2.70
CA GLU A 434 23.52 -27.87 -2.98
C GLU A 434 22.97 -27.10 -1.78
N SER A 435 22.84 -27.79 -0.65
CA SER A 435 22.37 -27.23 0.63
C SER A 435 23.42 -26.39 1.37
N SER A 436 24.63 -26.23 0.81
CA SER A 436 25.73 -25.53 1.47
C SER A 436 25.57 -24.01 1.42
N SER A 437 25.94 -23.34 2.50
CA SER A 437 26.16 -21.88 2.50
C SER A 437 27.58 -21.49 2.09
N GLU A 438 28.50 -22.45 2.01
CA GLU A 438 29.90 -22.22 1.66
C GLU A 438 30.11 -22.18 0.15
N TYR A 439 30.78 -21.15 -0.33
CA TYR A 439 31.16 -21.04 -1.74
C TYR A 439 32.43 -21.86 -2.04
N LEU A 440 32.53 -22.36 -3.27
CA LEU A 440 33.68 -23.12 -3.76
C LEU A 440 34.35 -22.34 -4.90
N THR A 441 35.67 -22.16 -4.82
CA THR A 441 36.46 -21.56 -5.90
C THR A 441 36.78 -22.62 -6.96
N PRO A 442 36.41 -22.43 -8.24
CA PRO A 442 36.91 -23.28 -9.32
C PRO A 442 38.44 -23.24 -9.42
N SER A 443 39.05 -24.33 -9.88
CA SER A 443 40.49 -24.36 -10.20
C SER A 443 40.85 -23.43 -11.37
N LYS A 444 39.89 -23.18 -12.26
CA LYS A 444 39.96 -22.23 -13.38
C LYS A 444 38.54 -21.78 -13.73
N VAL A 445 38.37 -20.57 -14.23
CA VAL A 445 37.11 -20.07 -14.78
C VAL A 445 37.39 -19.21 -16.03
N GLU A 446 36.50 -19.28 -17.02
CA GLU A 446 36.54 -18.51 -18.26
C GLU A 446 35.15 -17.99 -18.62
N ASN A 447 35.12 -16.88 -19.36
CA ASN A 447 33.92 -16.31 -19.98
C ASN A 447 34.10 -16.37 -21.50
N GLY A 448 33.13 -16.95 -22.22
CA GLY A 448 33.20 -17.14 -23.67
C GLY A 448 33.10 -15.85 -24.49
N ASN A 449 32.65 -14.73 -23.89
CA ASN A 449 32.65 -13.42 -24.51
C ASN A 449 32.87 -12.29 -23.47
N PRO A 450 34.13 -12.08 -23.03
CA PRO A 450 34.44 -11.14 -21.96
C PRO A 450 34.16 -9.67 -22.36
N THR A 451 34.24 -9.33 -23.64
CA THR A 451 33.93 -7.99 -24.16
C THR A 451 32.45 -7.66 -24.01
N ASN A 452 31.55 -8.55 -24.47
CA ASN A 452 30.09 -8.36 -24.28
C ASN A 452 29.70 -8.41 -22.79
N ALA A 453 30.38 -9.26 -22.00
CA ALA A 453 30.15 -9.32 -20.57
C ALA A 453 30.52 -8.02 -19.85
N ALA A 454 31.57 -7.32 -20.29
CA ALA A 454 32.01 -6.04 -19.71
C ALA A 454 31.25 -4.80 -20.22
N ASP A 455 30.78 -4.79 -21.47
CA ASP A 455 30.01 -3.67 -22.04
C ASP A 455 28.64 -3.51 -21.36
N ARG A 456 28.48 -2.49 -20.51
CA ARG A 456 27.22 -2.21 -19.78
C ARG A 456 25.97 -2.14 -20.66
N SER A 457 26.08 -1.74 -21.92
CA SER A 457 24.94 -1.60 -22.84
C SER A 457 24.46 -2.93 -23.42
N ASN A 458 25.29 -3.98 -23.37
CA ASN A 458 25.01 -5.26 -23.99
C ASN A 458 24.19 -6.19 -23.08
N THR A 459 23.03 -6.63 -23.56
CA THR A 459 22.08 -7.49 -22.82
C THR A 459 22.06 -8.94 -23.30
N ALA A 460 23.01 -9.35 -24.15
CA ALA A 460 23.14 -10.75 -24.56
C ALA A 460 23.64 -11.65 -23.41
N THR A 461 23.25 -12.92 -23.45
CA THR A 461 23.80 -13.96 -22.56
C THR A 461 25.26 -14.25 -22.92
N PHE A 462 26.00 -14.81 -21.97
CA PHE A 462 27.39 -15.25 -22.19
C PHE A 462 27.67 -16.58 -21.49
N THR A 463 28.48 -17.43 -22.12
CA THR A 463 28.87 -18.72 -21.56
C THR A 463 29.91 -18.54 -20.46
N VAL A 464 29.67 -19.14 -19.29
CA VAL A 464 30.70 -19.36 -18.27
C VAL A 464 31.17 -20.81 -18.33
N THR A 465 32.48 -21.03 -18.23
CA THR A 465 33.09 -22.35 -18.10
C THR A 465 33.95 -22.38 -16.84
N ALA A 466 33.78 -23.38 -15.99
CA ALA A 466 34.50 -23.57 -14.74
C ALA A 466 35.09 -24.98 -14.66
N TRP A 467 36.32 -25.08 -14.17
CA TRP A 467 37.03 -26.34 -13.99
C TRP A 467 37.25 -26.65 -12.51
N TYR A 468 37.11 -27.92 -12.14
CA TYR A 468 37.33 -28.40 -10.77
C TYR A 468 38.20 -29.65 -10.81
N GLY A 469 39.11 -29.81 -9.85
CA GLY A 469 39.83 -31.08 -9.66
C GLY A 469 38.94 -32.12 -8.95
N ALA A 470 39.00 -33.37 -9.36
CA ALA A 470 38.37 -34.49 -8.65
C ALA A 470 38.99 -34.74 -7.26
N ASN A 471 40.12 -34.08 -6.95
CA ASN A 471 40.72 -34.02 -5.62
C ASN A 471 40.16 -32.88 -4.73
N THR A 472 39.01 -32.30 -5.11
CA THR A 472 38.30 -31.31 -4.28
C THR A 472 37.73 -32.00 -3.05
N ASN A 473 38.13 -31.57 -1.85
CA ASN A 473 37.69 -32.16 -0.59
C ASN A 473 36.32 -31.59 -0.14
N SER A 474 35.34 -31.61 -1.05
CA SER A 474 33.94 -31.26 -0.80
C SER A 474 33.10 -31.65 -2.01
N ASP A 475 31.79 -31.78 -1.82
CA ASP A 475 30.84 -31.80 -2.93
C ASP A 475 30.96 -30.53 -3.78
N ILE A 476 30.49 -30.61 -5.02
CA ILE A 476 30.48 -29.51 -5.99
C ILE A 476 29.03 -29.30 -6.43
N TYR A 477 28.50 -28.10 -6.21
CA TYR A 477 27.20 -27.69 -6.74
C TYR A 477 27.34 -26.45 -7.61
N CYS A 478 26.83 -26.51 -8.84
CA CYS A 478 26.81 -25.37 -9.76
C CYS A 478 25.41 -25.07 -10.30
N SER A 479 24.95 -23.83 -10.21
CA SER A 479 23.63 -23.40 -10.70
C SER A 479 23.60 -21.93 -11.14
N ARG A 480 22.43 -21.43 -11.58
CA ARG A 480 22.23 -20.02 -11.97
C ARG A 480 21.43 -19.29 -10.90
N GLU A 481 22.10 -18.50 -10.06
CA GLU A 481 21.42 -17.75 -9.00
C GLU A 481 21.13 -16.30 -9.42
N GLN A 482 20.07 -15.71 -8.87
CA GLN A 482 19.66 -14.34 -9.16
C GLN A 482 20.54 -13.32 -8.43
N ILE A 483 20.97 -12.29 -9.14
CA ILE A 483 21.62 -11.09 -8.58
C ILE A 483 20.52 -10.24 -7.94
N LYS A 484 20.27 -10.49 -6.65
CA LYS A 484 19.37 -9.70 -5.81
C LYS A 484 20.14 -8.51 -5.24
N ILE A 485 19.52 -7.34 -5.26
CA ILE A 485 20.12 -6.08 -4.83
C ILE A 485 19.13 -5.41 -3.87
N ASP A 486 19.60 -5.07 -2.68
CA ASP A 486 18.85 -4.29 -1.70
C ASP A 486 19.15 -2.80 -1.88
N ASN A 487 18.11 -2.04 -2.23
CA ASN A 487 18.14 -0.58 -2.38
C ASN A 487 17.14 0.11 -1.43
N SER A 488 16.87 -0.50 -0.27
CA SER A 488 15.91 0.02 0.71
C SER A 488 16.43 1.18 1.59
N THR A 489 17.72 1.51 1.49
CA THR A 489 18.34 2.60 2.27
C THR A 489 18.11 3.96 1.62
N GLY A 490 17.64 4.94 2.40
CA GLY A 490 17.44 6.32 1.94
C GLY A 490 18.76 7.04 1.69
N ASN A 491 19.08 7.31 0.42
CA ASN A 491 20.35 7.89 0.00
C ASN A 491 20.29 9.42 -0.10
N VAL A 492 20.02 10.11 1.01
CA VAL A 492 20.07 11.58 1.06
C VAL A 492 21.52 12.05 0.98
N TYR A 493 21.77 13.09 0.20
CA TYR A 493 23.07 13.77 0.10
C TYR A 493 23.55 14.26 1.47
N ASN A 494 24.86 14.16 1.76
CA ASN A 494 25.44 14.73 2.98
C ASN A 494 26.90 15.20 2.82
N GLY A 495 27.33 15.49 1.59
CA GLY A 495 28.71 15.86 1.26
C GLY A 495 29.73 14.71 1.27
N ASN A 496 29.30 13.46 1.52
CA ASN A 496 30.15 12.27 1.42
C ASN A 496 29.74 11.38 0.25
N VAL A 497 30.62 10.46 -0.15
CA VAL A 497 30.31 9.44 -1.17
C VAL A 497 29.14 8.55 -0.74
N ARG A 498 28.32 8.16 -1.72
CA ARG A 498 27.10 7.33 -1.59
C ARG A 498 27.11 6.25 -2.66
N GLY A 499 26.80 5.02 -2.32
CA GLY A 499 26.70 3.92 -3.27
C GLY A 499 26.19 2.65 -2.61
N PHE A 500 26.01 1.60 -3.42
CA PHE A 500 25.85 0.26 -2.91
C PHE A 500 27.13 -0.23 -2.22
N GLU A 501 26.96 -0.82 -1.05
CA GLU A 501 28.01 -1.53 -0.32
C GLU A 501 28.00 -3.02 -0.66
N ARG A 502 29.08 -3.74 -0.32
CA ARG A 502 29.20 -5.18 -0.60
C ARG A 502 28.04 -6.01 -0.03
N ALA A 503 27.43 -5.56 1.06
CA ALA A 503 26.31 -6.23 1.72
C ALA A 503 24.98 -6.12 0.94
N ASN A 504 24.82 -5.12 0.06
CA ASN A 504 23.59 -4.90 -0.69
C ASN A 504 23.34 -5.94 -1.79
N VAL A 505 24.30 -6.82 -2.11
CA VAL A 505 24.22 -7.77 -3.25
C VAL A 505 24.34 -9.22 -2.82
N ASN A 506 23.38 -10.04 -3.25
CA ASN A 506 23.46 -11.50 -3.21
C ASN A 506 24.35 -12.00 -4.37
N PRO A 507 25.41 -12.80 -4.12
CA PRO A 507 25.74 -13.48 -2.86
C PRO A 507 26.39 -12.57 -1.83
N PRO A 508 25.90 -12.52 -0.56
CA PRO A 508 26.59 -11.79 0.51
C PRO A 508 27.92 -12.45 0.87
N LEU A 509 28.69 -11.83 1.77
CA LEU A 509 29.94 -12.37 2.29
C LEU A 509 29.69 -13.64 3.13
N ALA A 510 29.75 -14.81 2.48
CA ALA A 510 29.78 -16.11 3.15
C ALA A 510 31.22 -16.68 3.17
N SER A 511 31.42 -17.79 3.88
CA SER A 511 32.70 -18.50 3.91
C SER A 511 33.10 -18.98 2.50
N GLY A 512 34.39 -18.86 2.22
CA GLY A 512 35.00 -19.23 0.93
C GLY A 512 35.61 -18.07 0.13
N LYS A 513 35.16 -16.82 0.33
CA LYS A 513 35.72 -15.61 -0.33
C LYS A 513 35.89 -15.76 -1.86
N VAL A 514 34.81 -16.15 -2.55
CA VAL A 514 34.85 -16.52 -3.98
C VAL A 514 34.43 -15.38 -4.92
N TYR A 515 33.42 -14.58 -4.54
CA TYR A 515 32.79 -13.60 -5.44
C TYR A 515 33.14 -12.15 -5.10
N GLY A 516 33.88 -11.51 -6.01
CA GLY A 516 33.99 -10.06 -6.09
C GLY A 516 32.75 -9.43 -6.75
N VAL A 517 32.49 -8.16 -6.45
CA VAL A 517 31.33 -7.41 -6.97
C VAL A 517 31.81 -6.07 -7.49
N VAL A 518 31.35 -5.65 -8.66
CA VAL A 518 31.63 -4.34 -9.25
C VAL A 518 30.33 -3.63 -9.58
N PHE A 519 30.20 -2.39 -9.13
CA PHE A 519 29.12 -1.47 -9.46
C PHE A 519 29.67 -0.41 -10.43
N ASP A 520 29.08 -0.34 -11.62
CA ASP A 520 29.39 0.65 -12.67
C ASP A 520 28.20 1.61 -12.80
N TYR A 521 28.33 2.79 -12.18
CA TYR A 521 27.34 3.86 -12.17
C TYR A 521 27.55 4.79 -13.35
N SER A 522 26.47 5.15 -14.06
CA SER A 522 26.48 6.22 -15.06
C SER A 522 25.25 7.11 -14.90
N ASN A 523 25.45 8.43 -14.91
CA ASN A 523 24.38 9.42 -15.01
C ASN A 523 24.56 10.19 -16.32
N ALA A 524 23.81 9.77 -17.33
CA ALA A 524 23.82 10.38 -18.66
C ALA A 524 22.98 11.68 -18.74
N ASN A 525 22.24 12.03 -17.69
CA ASN A 525 21.36 13.20 -17.65
C ASN A 525 22.08 14.48 -17.21
N VAL A 526 23.38 14.41 -16.91
CA VAL A 526 24.24 15.55 -16.55
C VAL A 526 25.33 15.76 -17.61
N THR A 527 25.83 16.99 -17.72
CA THR A 527 26.86 17.36 -18.69
C THR A 527 28.05 18.00 -17.97
N PRO A 528 29.27 17.45 -18.06
CA PRO A 528 29.62 16.19 -18.72
C PRO A 528 28.97 14.98 -18.04
N ILE A 529 28.88 13.86 -18.76
CA ILE A 529 28.36 12.58 -18.23
C ILE A 529 29.23 12.14 -17.05
N GLU A 530 28.58 11.80 -15.94
CA GLU A 530 29.26 11.25 -14.76
C GLU A 530 29.31 9.73 -14.83
N SER A 531 30.45 9.15 -14.47
CA SER A 531 30.61 7.70 -14.36
C SER A 531 31.55 7.34 -13.22
N PHE A 532 31.16 6.34 -12.42
CA PHE A 532 31.88 5.91 -11.22
C PHE A 532 31.94 4.38 -11.20
N ILE A 533 33.09 3.82 -10.82
CA ILE A 533 33.27 2.37 -10.68
C ILE A 533 33.68 2.06 -9.25
N CYS A 534 32.80 1.39 -8.52
CA CYS A 534 33.07 0.90 -7.17
C CYS A 534 33.25 -0.62 -7.21
N ALA A 535 34.37 -1.14 -6.73
CA ALA A 535 34.69 -2.55 -6.82
C ALA A 535 35.06 -3.11 -5.44
N PHE A 536 34.59 -4.31 -5.16
CA PHE A 536 34.85 -5.05 -3.94
C PHE A 536 35.50 -6.39 -4.29
N GLY A 537 36.62 -6.70 -3.62
CA GLY A 537 37.29 -7.97 -3.73
C GLY A 537 36.43 -9.13 -3.21
N ALA A 538 36.85 -10.36 -3.51
CA ALA A 538 36.16 -11.55 -3.04
C ALA A 538 36.27 -11.76 -1.52
N ASP A 539 37.20 -11.06 -0.86
CA ASP A 539 37.32 -10.92 0.59
C ASP A 539 36.33 -9.92 1.21
N GLY A 540 35.62 -9.15 0.39
CA GLY A 540 34.68 -8.11 0.78
C GLY A 540 35.27 -6.71 0.92
N ASN A 541 36.60 -6.56 0.81
CA ASN A 541 37.24 -5.26 0.94
C ASN A 541 37.05 -4.43 -0.33
N LYS A 542 36.83 -3.13 -0.18
CA LYS A 542 36.77 -2.19 -1.31
C LYS A 542 38.15 -2.08 -1.96
N ILE A 543 38.20 -2.21 -3.29
CA ILE A 543 39.43 -2.10 -4.08
C ILE A 543 39.87 -0.63 -4.12
N ALA A 544 41.18 -0.40 -3.94
CA ALA A 544 41.77 0.94 -3.96
C ALA A 544 41.46 1.69 -5.27
N ASN A 545 41.34 3.03 -5.16
CA ASN A 545 40.96 3.94 -6.25
C ASN A 545 39.56 3.73 -6.86
N SER A 546 38.74 2.81 -6.33
CA SER A 546 37.34 2.66 -6.77
C SER A 546 36.43 3.71 -6.11
N THR A 547 35.59 4.35 -6.91
CA THR A 547 34.80 5.54 -6.54
C THR A 547 33.30 5.23 -6.53
N ASN A 548 32.61 5.83 -5.57
CA ASN A 548 31.15 5.87 -5.50
C ASN A 548 30.68 7.26 -6.00
N PRO A 549 29.46 7.40 -6.53
CA PRO A 549 28.86 8.71 -6.75
C PRO A 549 28.79 9.53 -5.44
N TYR A 550 28.65 10.84 -5.55
CA TYR A 550 28.61 11.74 -4.39
C TYR A 550 27.66 12.92 -4.55
N GLN A 551 27.15 13.19 -5.75
CA GLN A 551 26.19 14.24 -6.03
C GLN A 551 24.79 13.68 -6.23
N VAL A 552 23.78 14.51 -6.04
CA VAL A 552 22.38 14.19 -6.35
C VAL A 552 22.22 13.81 -7.81
N GLY A 553 21.38 12.82 -8.06
CA GLY A 553 21.08 12.34 -9.41
C GLY A 553 20.63 10.88 -9.43
N THR A 554 20.12 10.47 -10.59
CA THR A 554 19.70 9.12 -10.89
C THR A 554 20.80 8.43 -11.69
N TYR A 555 21.43 7.42 -11.11
CA TYR A 555 22.52 6.66 -11.71
C TYR A 555 22.00 5.30 -12.20
N ASP A 556 22.05 5.07 -13.52
CA ASP A 556 21.92 3.72 -14.06
C ASP A 556 23.16 2.92 -13.66
N THR A 557 22.95 1.82 -12.94
CA THR A 557 24.02 1.00 -12.38
C THR A 557 24.00 -0.37 -13.03
N THR A 558 25.15 -0.80 -13.54
CA THR A 558 25.39 -2.20 -13.91
C THR A 558 26.19 -2.89 -12.82
N VAL A 559 25.71 -4.06 -12.38
CA VAL A 559 26.35 -4.88 -11.35
C VAL A 559 26.97 -6.12 -11.99
N PHE A 560 28.27 -6.28 -11.82
CA PHE A 560 29.03 -7.44 -12.26
C PHE A 560 29.43 -8.30 -11.07
N ILE A 561 29.23 -9.61 -11.19
CA ILE A 561 29.74 -10.62 -10.25
C ILE A 561 30.97 -11.24 -10.88
N LYS A 562 32.07 -11.34 -10.13
CA LYS A 562 33.36 -11.86 -10.62
C LYS A 562 33.91 -12.99 -9.77
N ILE A 563 34.61 -13.93 -10.40
CA ILE A 563 35.53 -14.87 -9.73
C ILE A 563 36.93 -14.53 -10.24
N GLY A 564 37.79 -14.03 -9.35
CA GLY A 564 39.01 -13.34 -9.77
C GLY A 564 38.66 -12.15 -10.68
N ASP A 565 39.31 -12.04 -11.83
CA ASP A 565 39.04 -10.97 -12.81
C ASP A 565 37.88 -11.26 -13.76
N VAL A 566 37.45 -12.53 -13.85
CA VAL A 566 36.47 -13.02 -14.83
C VAL A 566 35.04 -12.68 -14.39
N ILE A 567 34.29 -12.01 -15.27
CA ILE A 567 32.86 -11.74 -15.07
C ILE A 567 32.09 -13.06 -15.23
N VAL A 568 31.37 -13.46 -14.19
CA VAL A 568 30.55 -14.68 -14.14
C VAL A 568 29.07 -14.40 -13.94
N GLY A 569 28.68 -13.13 -13.83
CA GLY A 569 27.29 -12.68 -13.76
C GLY A 569 27.18 -11.18 -13.98
N LYS A 570 26.02 -10.73 -14.46
CA LYS A 570 25.79 -9.33 -14.86
C LYS A 570 24.32 -8.96 -14.69
N LYS A 571 24.04 -7.76 -14.17
CA LYS A 571 22.70 -7.17 -14.08
C LYS A 571 22.74 -5.70 -14.45
N CYS A 572 22.05 -5.32 -15.52
CA CYS A 572 21.95 -3.95 -16.02
C CYS A 572 20.67 -3.25 -15.51
N GLY A 573 20.57 -1.93 -15.65
CA GLY A 573 19.33 -1.19 -15.40
C GLY A 573 18.98 -1.03 -13.91
N VAL A 574 19.97 -1.12 -13.01
CA VAL A 574 19.74 -0.98 -11.57
C VAL A 574 19.80 0.50 -11.22
N VAL A 575 18.64 1.11 -10.95
CA VAL A 575 18.57 2.52 -10.58
C VAL A 575 19.10 2.73 -9.16
N TYR A 576 20.15 3.53 -9.01
CA TYR A 576 20.60 4.07 -7.73
C TYR A 576 20.36 5.58 -7.74
N GLU A 577 19.54 6.07 -6.82
CA GLU A 577 19.16 7.48 -6.74
C GLU A 577 19.74 8.11 -5.47
N ILE A 578 20.37 9.27 -5.61
CA ILE A 578 20.79 10.14 -4.49
C ILE A 578 19.85 11.35 -4.49
N THR A 579 19.14 11.58 -3.39
CA THR A 579 18.15 12.65 -3.24
C THR A 579 18.72 13.88 -2.54
N GLN A 580 18.10 15.05 -2.78
CA GLN A 580 18.54 16.34 -2.24
C GLN A 580 18.44 16.40 -0.72
N GLU A 581 19.45 16.99 -0.10
CA GLU A 581 19.41 17.37 1.32
C GLU A 581 18.59 18.64 1.51
N THR A 582 17.90 18.74 2.64
CA THR A 582 17.04 19.89 2.95
C THR A 582 17.76 20.89 3.86
N ILE A 583 17.92 22.11 3.36
CA ILE A 583 18.36 23.28 4.15
C ILE A 583 17.12 23.95 4.73
N ASN A 584 17.03 23.94 6.05
CA ASN A 584 15.99 24.68 6.78
C ASN A 584 16.40 26.15 6.90
N ILE A 585 15.52 27.06 6.47
CA ILE A 585 15.65 28.51 6.66
C ILE A 585 14.63 29.01 7.69
N GLU A 586 15.14 29.73 8.68
CA GLU A 586 14.37 30.41 9.72
C GLU A 586 14.71 31.91 9.71
N TRP A 587 13.76 32.79 10.02
CA TRP A 587 14.04 34.23 10.15
C TRP A 587 13.21 34.93 11.22
N GLU A 588 13.72 36.07 11.67
CA GLU A 588 13.09 36.95 12.64
C GLU A 588 13.07 38.39 12.09
N TRP A 589 11.91 39.06 12.14
CA TRP A 589 11.79 40.49 11.84
C TRP A 589 12.17 41.34 13.06
N THR A 590 12.71 42.55 12.90
CA THR A 590 13.20 43.39 14.01
C THR A 590 12.14 43.77 15.06
N ASP A 591 10.85 43.58 14.78
CA ASP A 591 9.74 43.80 15.70
C ASP A 591 9.13 42.51 16.28
N GLY A 592 9.69 41.33 15.95
CA GLY A 592 9.19 40.02 16.37
C GLY A 592 7.86 39.59 15.75
N ASN A 593 7.25 40.43 14.90
CA ASN A 593 5.92 40.22 14.34
C ASN A 593 5.96 39.72 12.89
N GLN A 594 4.84 39.16 12.42
CA GLN A 594 4.67 38.67 11.03
C GLN A 594 5.73 37.64 10.59
N SER A 595 6.15 36.75 11.50
CA SER A 595 7.21 35.74 11.27
C SER A 595 6.93 34.79 10.09
N THR A 596 5.68 34.64 9.66
CA THR A 596 5.30 33.80 8.50
C THR A 596 5.37 34.53 7.14
N LEU A 597 5.69 35.83 7.11
CA LEU A 597 5.72 36.60 5.86
C LEU A 597 7.15 36.79 5.34
N PHE A 598 7.37 36.46 4.06
CA PHE A 598 8.56 36.84 3.29
C PHE A 598 8.53 38.30 2.83
N SER A 599 7.35 38.80 2.45
CA SER A 599 7.17 40.14 1.92
C SER A 599 6.23 40.97 2.79
N ARG A 600 6.77 42.03 3.39
CA ARG A 600 6.11 43.04 4.22
C ARG A 600 5.93 44.37 3.47
N ILE A 601 5.65 44.29 2.16
CA ILE A 601 5.39 45.45 1.28
C ILE A 601 3.91 45.80 1.12
N GLY A 602 3.00 44.96 1.64
CA GLY A 602 1.55 45.17 1.55
C GLY A 602 1.11 46.51 2.16
N THR A 603 0.02 47.10 1.64
CA THR A 603 -0.43 48.46 1.99
C THR A 603 -1.10 48.60 3.37
N GLY A 604 -1.20 47.51 4.14
CA GLY A 604 -1.78 47.51 5.48
C GLY A 604 -0.80 47.98 6.56
N ASP A 605 -1.26 48.87 7.44
CA ASP A 605 -0.43 49.47 8.51
C ASP A 605 0.20 48.45 9.48
N GLY A 606 -0.41 47.28 9.65
CA GLY A 606 0.11 46.17 10.49
C GLY A 606 1.07 45.22 9.78
N ILE A 607 1.43 45.50 8.51
CA ILE A 607 2.39 44.74 7.71
C ILE A 607 3.71 45.52 7.59
N GLN A 608 3.63 46.80 7.22
CA GLN A 608 4.80 47.68 7.04
C GLN A 608 5.42 48.09 8.39
N PHE A 609 6.73 48.33 8.43
CA PHE A 609 7.38 48.91 9.60
C PHE A 609 7.03 50.40 9.73
N VAL A 610 6.72 50.83 10.95
CA VAL A 610 6.44 52.24 11.27
C VAL A 610 7.72 52.91 11.71
N TYR A 611 8.14 53.99 11.04
CA TYR A 611 9.37 54.71 11.41
C TYR A 611 9.39 55.09 12.90
N ASN A 612 10.45 54.65 13.59
CA ASN A 612 10.65 54.90 15.03
C ASN A 612 12.10 55.28 15.41
N LYS A 613 12.91 55.74 14.45
CA LYS A 613 14.35 56.07 14.58
C LYS A 613 15.30 54.87 14.85
N ALA A 614 14.80 53.64 15.01
CA ALA A 614 15.63 52.45 15.18
C ALA A 614 16.04 51.82 13.83
N GLU A 615 16.90 50.80 13.86
CA GLU A 615 17.12 49.90 12.72
C GLU A 615 15.92 48.96 12.56
N GLN A 616 15.24 49.03 11.41
CA GLN A 616 14.02 48.26 11.13
C GLN A 616 14.18 47.44 9.84
N GLY A 617 13.68 46.21 9.86
CA GLY A 617 13.79 45.26 8.76
C GLY A 617 13.96 43.83 9.24
N LEU A 618 14.80 43.06 8.57
CA LEU A 618 15.11 41.67 8.89
C LEU A 618 16.10 41.63 10.07
N GLY A 619 15.66 41.09 11.20
CA GLY A 619 16.42 41.03 12.45
C GLY A 619 17.56 40.02 12.37
N SER A 620 17.22 38.79 11.97
CA SER A 620 18.15 37.69 11.72
C SER A 620 17.61 36.71 10.67
N VAL A 621 18.51 35.92 10.07
CA VAL A 621 18.17 34.75 9.25
C VAL A 621 19.14 33.63 9.64
N THR A 622 18.61 32.45 9.93
CA THR A 622 19.35 31.27 10.36
C THR A 622 19.17 30.15 9.33
N PHE A 623 20.25 29.46 9.01
CA PHE A 623 20.24 28.31 8.11
C PHE A 623 20.74 27.08 8.86
N GLY A 624 20.11 25.92 8.63
CA GLY A 624 20.54 24.67 9.26
C GLY A 624 20.22 23.41 8.47
N TYR A 625 21.13 22.44 8.55
CA TYR A 625 20.94 21.06 8.07
C TYR A 625 21.85 20.13 8.89
N ASN A 626 21.46 18.85 9.06
CA ASN A 626 22.20 17.84 9.84
C ASN A 626 22.77 18.37 11.18
N THR A 627 21.87 18.78 12.08
CA THR A 627 22.13 19.32 13.43
C THR A 627 23.07 20.53 13.56
N ASN A 628 23.60 21.05 12.45
CA ASN A 628 24.42 22.26 12.47
C ASN A 628 23.56 23.49 12.16
N LEU A 629 23.55 24.45 13.09
CA LEU A 629 23.00 25.78 12.88
C LEU A 629 24.16 26.72 12.52
N PHE A 630 24.05 27.45 11.42
CA PHE A 630 25.12 28.30 10.93
C PHE A 630 24.69 29.76 10.78
N TYR A 631 25.41 30.66 11.45
CA TYR A 631 25.33 32.11 11.22
C TYR A 631 26.38 32.60 10.20
N THR A 632 27.51 31.88 10.05
CA THR A 632 28.63 32.25 9.16
C THR A 632 28.66 31.48 7.84
N ALA A 633 28.14 30.25 7.78
CA ALA A 633 28.16 29.45 6.54
C ALA A 633 27.26 29.99 5.42
N ALA A 634 26.38 30.95 5.74
CA ALA A 634 25.60 31.69 4.77
C ALA A 634 26.47 32.37 3.69
N GLU A 635 27.72 32.76 3.99
CA GLU A 635 28.65 33.35 3.00
C GLU A 635 29.20 32.36 1.96
N TYR A 636 29.18 31.05 2.25
CA TYR A 636 29.74 30.02 1.35
C TYR A 636 28.67 29.30 0.53
N MET A 637 27.53 29.00 1.16
CA MET A 637 26.42 28.27 0.53
C MET A 637 25.46 29.19 -0.24
N PHE A 638 25.37 30.46 0.13
CA PHE A 638 24.48 31.43 -0.49
C PHE A 638 25.21 32.71 -0.91
N THR A 639 24.88 33.24 -2.08
CA THR A 639 25.25 34.62 -2.45
C THR A 639 24.18 35.57 -1.93
N SER A 640 24.55 36.66 -1.25
CA SER A 640 23.59 37.59 -0.62
C SER A 640 23.70 39.03 -1.10
N SER A 641 22.57 39.73 -1.20
CA SER A 641 22.49 41.14 -1.62
C SER A 641 21.43 41.93 -0.84
N GLY A 642 21.65 43.25 -0.70
CA GLY A 642 20.83 44.14 0.14
C GLY A 642 21.24 44.10 1.62
N ASN A 643 20.88 45.14 2.39
CA ASN A 643 21.17 45.20 3.84
C ASN A 643 20.03 44.54 4.63
N LEU A 644 20.33 44.03 5.82
CA LEU A 644 19.32 43.43 6.71
C LEU A 644 18.33 44.47 7.27
N LYS A 645 18.78 45.71 7.51
CA LYS A 645 18.02 46.74 8.24
C LYS A 645 18.30 48.14 7.68
N TYR A 646 17.35 49.04 7.88
CA TYR A 646 17.44 50.46 7.50
C TYR A 646 16.85 51.34 8.61
N THR A 647 17.24 52.62 8.69
CA THR A 647 16.90 53.52 9.80
C THR A 647 15.95 54.66 9.44
N ASN A 648 15.40 54.69 8.22
CA ASN A 648 14.54 55.78 7.74
C ASN A 648 13.51 55.29 6.71
N ALA A 649 12.51 56.14 6.42
CA ALA A 649 11.43 55.83 5.48
C ALA A 649 11.69 56.35 4.05
N SER A 650 12.96 56.35 3.60
CA SER A 650 13.35 56.99 2.32
C SER A 650 13.11 56.15 1.06
N SER A 651 12.87 54.84 1.19
CA SER A 651 12.62 53.95 0.05
C SER A 651 11.20 53.39 0.06
N ASN A 652 10.63 53.22 -1.14
CA ASN A 652 9.34 52.56 -1.34
C ASN A 652 9.41 51.03 -1.17
N ALA A 653 10.61 50.45 -1.10
CA ALA A 653 10.87 49.08 -0.69
C ALA A 653 12.34 48.89 -0.28
N TYR A 654 12.58 48.04 0.71
CA TYR A 654 13.88 47.50 1.08
C TYR A 654 13.84 45.98 0.89
N SER A 655 14.98 45.37 0.55
CA SER A 655 15.05 43.93 0.34
C SER A 655 16.38 43.32 0.74
N ARG A 656 16.33 42.02 1.03
CA ARG A 656 17.46 41.14 1.29
C ARG A 656 17.24 39.83 0.55
N THR A 657 18.16 39.48 -0.35
CA THR A 657 18.07 38.25 -1.16
C THR A 657 19.20 37.28 -0.82
N TYR A 658 18.87 35.98 -0.79
CA TYR A 658 19.79 34.86 -0.66
C TYR A 658 19.62 33.91 -1.85
N THR A 659 20.69 33.71 -2.62
CA THR A 659 20.70 32.80 -3.79
C THR A 659 21.54 31.57 -3.45
N LEU A 660 20.98 30.37 -3.54
CA LEU A 660 21.66 29.09 -3.27
C LEU A 660 22.69 28.80 -4.37
N ASN A 661 23.94 28.56 -3.97
CA ASN A 661 25.04 28.31 -4.91
C ASN A 661 25.05 26.88 -5.47
N ASP A 662 24.58 25.88 -4.71
CA ASP A 662 24.48 24.46 -5.13
C ASP A 662 23.02 24.00 -5.14
N THR A 663 22.35 24.24 -6.26
CA THR A 663 20.95 23.88 -6.52
C THR A 663 20.77 22.43 -6.95
N ARG A 664 21.87 21.68 -7.14
CA ARG A 664 21.83 20.26 -7.47
C ARG A 664 21.71 19.43 -6.20
N ASN A 665 22.57 19.66 -5.22
CA ASN A 665 22.68 18.78 -4.05
C ASN A 665 21.73 19.15 -2.90
N PHE A 666 21.24 20.40 -2.87
CA PHE A 666 20.39 20.92 -1.81
C PHE A 666 19.06 21.48 -2.32
N LYS A 667 18.03 21.41 -1.48
CA LYS A 667 16.79 22.17 -1.59
C LYS A 667 16.55 22.99 -0.32
N ILE A 668 15.69 24.00 -0.42
CA ILE A 668 15.37 24.91 0.70
C ILE A 668 13.96 24.59 1.24
N HIS A 669 13.80 24.63 2.55
CA HIS A 669 12.51 24.51 3.24
C HIS A 669 12.41 25.59 4.33
N SER A 670 11.26 26.25 4.47
CA SER A 670 11.04 27.24 5.53
C SER A 670 10.41 26.59 6.76
N THR A 671 11.07 26.73 7.90
CA THR A 671 10.50 26.32 9.20
C THR A 671 9.44 27.29 9.71
N ASN A 672 9.54 28.59 9.37
CA ASN A 672 8.52 29.59 9.70
C ASN A 672 7.15 29.29 9.06
N THR A 673 7.10 28.69 7.86
CA THR A 673 5.85 28.50 7.10
C THR A 673 5.55 27.06 6.67
N ASP A 674 6.41 26.10 7.03
CA ASP A 674 6.36 24.69 6.60
C ASP A 674 6.38 24.53 5.05
N ALA A 675 6.92 25.51 4.32
CA ALA A 675 6.90 25.54 2.86
C ALA A 675 8.15 24.90 2.25
N ASP A 676 7.99 24.05 1.24
CA ASP A 676 9.08 23.66 0.33
C ASP A 676 9.36 24.85 -0.61
N LEU A 677 10.61 25.32 -0.60
CA LEU A 677 11.11 26.49 -1.33
C LEU A 677 12.23 26.09 -2.29
N SER A 678 12.10 24.93 -2.95
CA SER A 678 13.03 24.33 -3.93
C SER A 678 13.22 25.14 -5.23
N GLY A 679 13.55 26.43 -5.08
CA GLY A 679 14.05 27.33 -6.11
C GLY A 679 15.44 27.85 -5.76
N THR A 680 16.05 28.60 -6.68
CA THR A 680 17.44 29.07 -6.54
C THR A 680 17.59 30.24 -5.56
N THR A 681 16.51 30.93 -5.22
CA THR A 681 16.57 32.28 -4.63
C THR A 681 15.42 32.51 -3.65
N VAL A 682 15.73 33.01 -2.45
CA VAL A 682 14.77 33.49 -1.45
C VAL A 682 14.98 34.99 -1.25
N THR A 683 13.91 35.78 -1.41
CA THR A 683 13.95 37.24 -1.24
C THR A 683 12.98 37.66 -0.14
N PHE A 684 13.51 38.41 0.83
CA PHE A 684 12.75 39.13 1.84
C PHE A 684 12.59 40.59 1.42
N GLU A 685 11.38 41.14 1.54
CA GLU A 685 11.09 42.53 1.18
C GLU A 685 10.27 43.20 2.27
N TRP A 686 10.48 44.48 2.53
CA TRP A 686 9.70 45.24 3.51
C TRP A 686 9.69 46.74 3.18
N ILE A 687 8.73 47.45 3.78
CA ILE A 687 8.65 48.91 3.72
C ILE A 687 8.80 49.46 5.14
N ILE A 688 9.62 50.49 5.31
CA ILE A 688 9.55 51.39 6.46
C ILE A 688 8.72 52.59 6.01
N ARG A 689 7.48 52.68 6.49
CA ARG A 689 6.57 53.78 6.15
C ARG A 689 6.76 54.96 7.10
N ARG A 690 6.45 56.15 6.59
CA ARG A 690 6.40 57.39 7.37
C ARG A 690 5.44 57.22 8.56
N ASN A 691 5.85 57.76 9.70
CA ASN A 691 5.09 57.72 10.94
C ASN A 691 3.96 58.79 10.89
N LYS A 692 2.75 58.34 11.17
CA LYS A 692 1.52 59.13 11.07
C LYS A 692 1.34 59.99 12.32
N LEU A 693 1.19 61.28 12.10
CA LEU A 693 0.79 62.25 13.11
C LEU A 693 -0.74 62.40 13.10
N THR A 694 -1.30 62.43 14.30
CA THR A 694 -2.71 62.77 14.56
C THR A 694 -2.75 64.16 15.16
N ILE A 695 -3.37 65.12 14.47
CA ILE A 695 -3.50 66.50 14.93
C ILE A 695 -4.87 66.70 15.58
N GLU A 696 -4.89 67.19 16.81
CA GLU A 696 -6.09 67.30 17.63
C GLU A 696 -6.50 68.76 17.83
N ASN A 697 -7.80 69.05 17.87
CA ASN A 697 -8.32 70.41 18.03
C ASN A 697 -9.64 70.47 18.82
N ARG A 698 -9.98 71.59 19.46
CA ARG A 698 -11.17 71.73 20.31
C ARG A 698 -12.11 72.88 19.89
N TRP A 699 -13.41 72.59 19.80
CA TRP A 699 -14.50 73.54 19.48
C TRP A 699 -15.27 73.96 20.74
N VAL A 700 -15.81 75.18 20.77
CA VAL A 700 -16.50 75.72 21.98
C VAL A 700 -17.78 74.99 22.37
N ARG A 701 -18.51 74.40 21.41
CA ARG A 701 -19.64 73.48 21.64
C ARG A 701 -19.82 72.52 20.46
N ALA A 702 -20.82 71.65 20.54
CA ALA A 702 -21.19 70.73 19.47
C ALA A 702 -21.67 71.48 18.20
N ASP A 703 -21.47 70.83 17.04
CA ASP A 703 -21.96 71.28 15.74
C ASP A 703 -23.48 71.27 15.68
N PHE A 704 -24.06 72.35 15.16
CA PHE A 704 -25.49 72.51 14.96
C PHE A 704 -25.95 71.99 13.60
N GLY A 705 -25.22 72.31 12.52
CA GLY A 705 -25.59 71.96 11.15
C GLY A 705 -24.97 70.64 10.71
N LYS A 706 -25.62 69.51 11.06
CA LYS A 706 -25.14 68.15 10.78
C LYS A 706 -24.80 67.87 9.31
N ASP A 707 -25.40 68.57 8.36
CA ASP A 707 -25.19 68.37 6.91
C ASP A 707 -24.25 69.42 6.27
N SER A 708 -23.76 70.39 7.05
CA SER A 708 -22.76 71.35 6.57
C SER A 708 -21.38 70.71 6.41
N THR A 709 -20.65 71.09 5.36
CA THR A 709 -19.25 70.67 5.13
C THR A 709 -18.25 71.38 6.04
N ILE A 710 -18.64 72.49 6.67
CA ILE A 710 -17.89 73.24 7.68
C ILE A 710 -18.63 73.22 9.02
N TYR A 711 -17.93 73.33 10.15
CA TYR A 711 -18.62 73.40 11.45
C TYR A 711 -19.59 74.58 11.48
N THR A 712 -20.73 74.40 12.10
CA THR A 712 -21.85 75.33 12.05
C THR A 712 -22.44 75.51 13.44
N PHE A 713 -22.71 76.74 13.83
CA PHE A 713 -23.26 77.04 15.15
C PHE A 713 -24.53 77.89 15.02
N GLU A 714 -25.58 77.56 15.76
CA GLU A 714 -26.78 78.39 15.80
C GLU A 714 -26.51 79.71 16.53
N TYR A 715 -27.08 80.81 16.07
CA TYR A 715 -27.02 82.09 16.76
C TYR A 715 -27.61 81.98 18.18
N ASN A 716 -26.80 82.37 19.18
CA ASN A 716 -27.16 82.33 20.60
C ASN A 716 -26.58 83.52 21.40
N ALA A 717 -26.16 84.59 20.71
CA ALA A 717 -25.51 85.78 21.28
C ALA A 717 -24.16 85.58 22.03
N ALA A 718 -23.44 84.47 21.82
CA ALA A 718 -22.11 84.22 22.41
C ALA A 718 -21.05 83.81 21.36
N HIS A 719 -19.76 83.74 21.73
CA HIS A 719 -18.70 83.31 20.81
C HIS A 719 -18.87 81.86 20.33
N GLN A 720 -18.78 81.63 19.02
CA GLN A 720 -18.91 80.33 18.36
C GLN A 720 -17.72 80.06 17.41
N GLY A 721 -16.89 79.04 17.72
CA GLY A 721 -15.71 78.68 16.93
C GLY A 721 -14.75 77.69 17.60
N LEU A 722 -13.48 77.70 17.18
CA LEU A 722 -12.38 76.99 17.84
C LEU A 722 -12.02 77.67 19.17
N LEU A 723 -11.59 76.88 20.16
CA LEU A 723 -11.10 77.39 21.44
C LEU A 723 -9.82 78.22 21.27
N ALA A 724 -9.75 79.34 22.01
CA ALA A 724 -8.69 80.34 21.92
C ALA A 724 -7.34 79.86 22.48
N THR A 725 -7.39 79.12 23.59
CA THR A 725 -6.25 78.66 24.39
C THR A 725 -6.36 77.14 24.56
N ASP A 726 -5.23 76.43 24.59
CA ASP A 726 -5.12 74.96 24.69
C ASP A 726 -5.87 74.16 23.61
N GLY A 727 -6.27 74.82 22.53
CA GLY A 727 -7.22 74.30 21.54
C GLY A 727 -6.64 73.41 20.44
N ILE A 728 -5.32 73.16 20.38
CA ILE A 728 -4.63 72.35 19.35
C ILE A 728 -3.48 71.54 19.98
N THR A 729 -3.40 70.23 19.71
CA THR A 729 -2.32 69.30 20.16
C THR A 729 -1.96 68.27 19.08
N TYR A 730 -0.98 67.39 19.31
CA TYR A 730 -0.58 66.33 18.38
C TYR A 730 -0.21 65.02 19.09
N ILE A 731 -0.43 63.89 18.40
CA ILE A 731 -0.09 62.53 18.85
C ILE A 731 0.70 61.83 17.73
N VAL A 732 1.76 61.11 18.09
CA VAL A 732 2.59 60.30 17.18
C VAL A 732 2.06 58.86 17.20
N GLU A 733 1.94 58.20 16.04
CA GLU A 733 1.49 56.81 16.03
C GLU A 733 2.53 55.88 16.68
N ASN A 734 2.03 54.80 17.27
CA ASN A 734 2.86 53.77 17.86
C ASN A 734 3.63 52.99 16.77
N ASP A 735 4.84 52.54 17.10
CA ASP A 735 5.58 51.63 16.22
C ASP A 735 4.90 50.27 16.07
N THR A 736 5.46 49.38 15.24
CA THR A 736 4.90 48.04 15.01
C THR A 736 4.94 47.10 16.22
N THR A 737 5.56 47.50 17.33
CA THR A 737 5.48 46.81 18.64
C THR A 737 4.44 47.43 19.57
N GLY A 738 3.72 48.46 19.12
CA GLY A 738 2.71 49.18 19.91
C GLY A 738 3.27 50.25 20.85
N LYS A 739 4.53 50.69 20.68
CA LYS A 739 5.17 51.69 21.55
C LYS A 739 5.11 53.09 20.93
N SER A 740 4.73 54.09 21.73
CA SER A 740 4.76 55.50 21.32
C SER A 740 6.16 56.09 21.44
N HIS A 741 6.46 57.13 20.65
CA HIS A 741 7.78 57.76 20.55
C HIS A 741 7.70 59.28 20.55
N GLU A 742 8.61 59.94 21.27
CA GLU A 742 8.70 61.41 21.26
C GLU A 742 9.34 61.95 19.98
N ILE A 743 8.73 62.99 19.43
CA ILE A 743 9.27 63.79 18.30
C ILE A 743 9.84 65.11 18.80
N TYR A 744 10.83 65.64 18.09
CA TYR A 744 11.43 66.91 18.44
C TYR A 744 10.51 68.08 18.10
N SER A 745 10.60 69.16 18.88
CA SER A 745 9.78 70.37 18.71
C SER A 745 9.90 71.04 17.33
N TRP A 746 11.00 70.82 16.60
CA TRP A 746 11.20 71.37 15.25
C TRP A 746 10.37 70.68 14.15
N VAL A 747 9.62 69.61 14.47
CA VAL A 747 8.81 68.86 13.49
C VAL A 747 7.50 69.56 13.10
N LEU A 748 6.95 70.51 13.89
CA LEU A 748 5.60 71.12 13.70
C LEU A 748 5.53 72.65 13.93
N TYR A 749 4.51 73.34 13.38
CA TYR A 749 4.25 74.81 13.52
C TYR A 749 2.73 75.19 13.42
N ILE A 750 2.24 76.27 14.06
CA ILE A 750 0.78 76.62 14.26
C ILE A 750 0.48 78.16 14.17
N ASP A 751 -0.70 78.57 13.63
CA ASP A 751 -1.19 79.96 13.44
C ASP A 751 -1.93 80.65 14.65
N ASN A 752 -2.13 81.99 14.58
CA ASN A 752 -2.79 82.89 15.58
C ASN A 752 -4.36 82.86 15.61
N HIS A 753 -5.03 83.64 16.51
CA HIS A 753 -6.48 83.50 16.87
C HIS A 753 -7.30 84.83 17.02
N ALA A 754 -8.66 84.79 16.83
CA ALA A 754 -9.61 85.91 17.00
C ALA A 754 -11.09 85.49 17.31
N ASN A 755 -11.92 86.42 17.87
CA ASN A 755 -13.31 86.20 18.34
C ASN A 755 -14.42 86.29 17.25
N THR A 756 -15.43 85.41 17.32
CA THR A 756 -16.51 85.26 16.30
C THR A 756 -17.91 85.06 16.91
N ILE A 757 -18.92 85.90 16.60
CA ILE A 757 -20.26 85.91 17.28
C ILE A 757 -21.47 85.93 16.31
N ASN A 758 -21.48 86.81 15.29
CA ASN A 758 -22.63 86.99 14.41
C ASN A 758 -22.68 85.94 13.28
N VAL A 759 -23.86 85.72 12.69
CA VAL A 759 -24.09 84.88 11.49
C VAL A 759 -23.07 85.24 10.38
N GLY A 760 -22.15 84.31 10.04
CA GLY A 760 -20.94 84.56 9.22
C GLY A 760 -19.98 83.34 9.11
N LYS A 761 -18.81 83.44 8.45
CA LYS A 761 -17.83 82.34 8.16
C LYS A 761 -16.36 82.69 8.53
N TYR A 762 -15.51 81.72 8.96
CA TYR A 762 -14.17 81.92 9.59
C TYR A 762 -13.14 80.74 9.43
N THR A 763 -11.80 80.89 9.64
CA THR A 763 -10.71 79.84 9.41
C THR A 763 -9.38 79.91 10.27
N ARG A 764 -8.48 78.87 10.30
CA ARG A 764 -7.10 78.78 10.97
C ARG A 764 -6.20 77.54 10.57
N SER A 765 -4.83 77.53 10.58
CA SER A 765 -3.94 76.39 10.11
C SER A 765 -2.69 75.93 10.95
N ILE A 766 -2.03 74.81 10.54
CA ILE A 766 -0.89 74.05 11.17
C ILE A 766 0.01 73.35 10.08
N TYR A 767 1.33 73.13 10.31
CA TYR A 767 2.33 72.59 9.33
C TYR A 767 3.37 71.56 9.89
N VAL A 768 3.97 70.71 9.03
CA VAL A 768 5.03 69.68 9.30
C VAL A 768 6.35 69.98 8.55
N ASN A 769 7.47 69.87 9.25
CA ASN A 769 8.82 70.13 8.71
C ASN A 769 9.61 68.86 8.30
N ASP A 770 9.57 67.74 9.04
CA ASP A 770 10.21 66.47 8.62
C ASP A 770 9.24 65.61 7.80
N GLN A 771 9.23 65.85 6.49
CA GLN A 771 8.35 65.16 5.55
C GLN A 771 8.91 63.82 5.05
N THR A 772 10.19 63.52 5.34
CA THR A 772 10.85 62.25 5.00
C THR A 772 10.39 61.14 5.93
N ASN A 773 10.19 61.44 7.21
CA ASN A 773 9.87 60.44 8.22
C ASN A 773 8.46 60.56 8.82
N TYR A 774 7.82 61.73 8.74
CA TYR A 774 6.49 61.98 9.33
C TYR A 774 5.47 62.50 8.31
N VAL A 775 4.19 62.32 8.63
CA VAL A 775 3.06 62.72 7.76
C VAL A 775 1.79 62.96 8.59
N ILE A 776 0.98 63.99 8.31
CA ILE A 776 -0.35 64.17 8.95
C ILE A 776 -1.35 63.23 8.27
N ALA A 777 -1.64 62.10 8.90
CA ALA A 777 -2.65 61.17 8.39
C ALA A 777 -4.03 61.38 9.02
N TYR A 778 -4.09 61.86 10.26
CA TYR A 778 -5.32 61.95 11.02
C TYR A 778 -5.51 63.33 11.65
N THR A 779 -6.77 63.71 11.77
CA THR A 779 -7.21 64.89 12.52
C THR A 779 -8.30 64.46 13.52
N ASN A 780 -8.35 65.08 14.69
CA ASN A 780 -9.31 64.77 15.75
C ASN A 780 -9.91 66.07 16.32
N SER A 781 -11.15 66.40 15.94
CA SER A 781 -11.89 67.49 16.59
C SER A 781 -12.58 67.00 17.87
N TYR A 782 -12.64 67.84 18.90
CA TYR A 782 -13.33 67.61 20.18
C TYR A 782 -14.25 68.79 20.54
N VAL A 783 -15.10 68.63 21.55
CA VAL A 783 -15.97 69.69 22.09
C VAL A 783 -15.59 70.04 23.52
N GLY A 784 -15.30 71.32 23.78
CA GLY A 784 -14.95 71.84 25.10
C GLY A 784 -13.81 71.05 25.75
N ASN A 785 -13.98 70.73 27.03
CA ASN A 785 -13.05 69.88 27.78
C ASN A 785 -13.33 68.36 27.61
N GLY A 786 -14.26 67.98 26.73
CA GLY A 786 -14.58 66.58 26.47
C GLY A 786 -13.42 65.80 25.87
N THR A 787 -13.43 64.49 26.09
CA THR A 787 -12.48 63.50 25.54
C THR A 787 -13.08 62.67 24.39
N ALA A 788 -14.34 62.89 24.04
CA ALA A 788 -15.01 62.22 22.93
C ALA A 788 -14.70 62.91 21.60
N LYS A 789 -14.03 62.19 20.69
CA LYS A 789 -13.71 62.65 19.34
C LYS A 789 -15.00 62.83 18.51
N LEU A 790 -15.10 63.94 17.80
CA LEU A 790 -16.16 64.22 16.84
C LEU A 790 -15.99 63.36 15.57
N SER A 791 -17.11 62.81 15.09
CA SER A 791 -17.16 61.83 14.00
C SER A 791 -16.91 62.38 12.60
N GLY A 792 -16.76 63.69 12.43
CA GLY A 792 -16.41 64.31 11.16
C GLY A 792 -15.75 65.68 11.37
N ASN A 793 -14.50 65.82 10.92
CA ASN A 793 -13.72 67.06 11.00
C ASN A 793 -14.16 68.03 9.91
N LYS A 794 -15.27 68.72 10.14
CA LYS A 794 -15.85 69.63 9.16
C LYS A 794 -14.99 70.87 8.96
N GLY A 795 -14.89 71.30 7.70
CA GLY A 795 -14.07 72.43 7.30
C GLY A 795 -12.58 72.22 7.52
N VAL A 796 -12.16 70.97 7.71
CA VAL A 796 -10.77 70.60 7.90
C VAL A 796 -10.20 70.09 6.59
N SER A 797 -9.19 70.78 6.06
CA SER A 797 -8.46 70.39 4.86
C SER A 797 -7.01 70.11 5.19
N VAL A 798 -6.57 68.88 4.95
CA VAL A 798 -5.15 68.52 4.91
C VAL A 798 -4.68 68.71 3.46
N ASN A 799 -3.46 69.20 3.23
CA ASN A 799 -2.93 69.36 1.86
C ASN A 799 -2.52 68.01 1.24
N ASP A 800 -2.36 67.98 -0.09
CA ASP A 800 -2.10 66.74 -0.84
C ASP A 800 -0.80 66.01 -0.42
N THR A 801 0.21 66.75 0.03
CA THR A 801 1.48 66.19 0.55
C THR A 801 1.39 65.75 2.01
N GLN A 802 0.23 65.93 2.66
CA GLN A 802 -0.05 65.60 4.06
C GLN A 802 0.95 66.24 5.05
N SER A 803 1.33 67.48 4.76
CA SER A 803 2.29 68.30 5.52
C SER A 803 1.68 69.56 6.14
N SER A 804 0.38 69.82 5.97
CA SER A 804 -0.33 70.92 6.65
C SER A 804 -1.82 70.68 6.78
N VAL A 805 -2.48 71.28 7.78
CA VAL A 805 -3.94 71.22 7.99
C VAL A 805 -4.53 72.61 8.31
N THR A 806 -5.71 72.91 7.75
CA THR A 806 -6.49 74.15 7.95
C THR A 806 -7.92 73.83 8.39
N TYR A 807 -8.53 74.64 9.25
CA TYR A 807 -9.86 74.51 9.87
C TYR A 807 -10.79 75.66 9.49
N SER A 808 -12.10 75.41 9.31
CA SER A 808 -13.11 76.39 8.84
C SER A 808 -14.51 76.21 9.48
N TRP A 809 -15.25 77.29 9.75
CA TRP A 809 -16.61 77.23 10.36
C TRP A 809 -17.56 78.40 10.01
N GLN A 810 -18.84 78.28 10.39
CA GLN A 810 -19.96 79.20 10.12
C GLN A 810 -20.91 79.36 11.33
N ILE A 811 -21.71 80.43 11.34
CA ILE A 811 -22.82 80.69 12.29
C ILE A 811 -24.15 80.89 11.51
N LEU A 812 -25.28 80.37 12.01
CA LEU A 812 -26.61 80.28 11.36
C LEU A 812 -27.76 80.91 12.19
N ALA A 813 -28.93 81.14 11.57
CA ALA A 813 -30.15 81.65 12.22
C ALA A 813 -31.02 80.53 12.87
N TYR A 814 -31.89 80.91 13.82
CA TYR A 814 -32.72 80.00 14.65
C TYR A 814 -34.04 79.59 13.96
N ASN A 815 -34.54 78.36 14.14
CA ASN A 815 -35.79 77.90 13.50
C ASN A 815 -36.94 77.71 14.52
N ILE A 816 -38.11 78.30 14.25
CA ILE A 816 -39.29 78.19 15.14
C ILE A 816 -39.91 76.78 15.17
N LEU A 817 -39.75 75.99 14.12
CA LEU A 817 -40.25 74.61 14.05
C LEU A 817 -39.70 73.72 15.17
N ASP A 818 -38.52 74.03 15.69
CA ASP A 818 -37.83 73.19 16.67
C ASP A 818 -38.52 73.15 18.05
N ASN A 819 -39.51 74.02 18.29
CA ASN A 819 -40.40 73.99 19.46
C ASN A 819 -41.46 72.87 19.42
N PHE A 820 -41.48 72.02 18.38
CA PHE A 820 -42.32 70.82 18.29
C PHE A 820 -41.55 69.51 18.17
N ASN A 821 -40.21 69.54 18.18
CA ASN A 821 -39.42 68.32 18.32
C ASN A 821 -39.58 67.73 19.73
N SER A 822 -39.42 66.40 19.86
CA SER A 822 -39.76 65.58 21.04
C SER A 822 -38.94 65.84 22.32
N ASP A 823 -38.16 66.92 22.36
CA ASP A 823 -37.46 67.39 23.55
C ASP A 823 -38.44 68.14 24.47
N SER A 824 -38.79 67.51 25.59
CA SER A 824 -39.74 68.05 26.58
C SER A 824 -39.29 69.36 27.24
N SER A 825 -38.02 69.77 27.08
CA SER A 825 -37.54 71.09 27.51
C SER A 825 -37.91 72.23 26.54
N LYS A 826 -38.31 71.91 25.30
CA LYS A 826 -38.58 72.87 24.21
C LYS A 826 -40.01 72.85 23.67
N THR A 827 -40.83 71.85 23.98
CA THR A 827 -42.26 71.80 23.59
C THR A 827 -43.10 72.86 24.31
N LYS A 828 -43.28 74.04 23.70
CA LYS A 828 -43.89 75.22 24.32
C LYS A 828 -45.11 75.81 23.58
N VAL A 829 -45.75 75.08 22.64
CA VAL A 829 -46.92 75.55 21.84
C VAL A 829 -47.95 74.41 21.65
N TRP A 830 -49.27 74.69 21.68
CA TRP A 830 -50.36 73.67 21.71
C TRP A 830 -51.66 74.07 20.97
N PHE A 831 -52.49 73.08 20.56
CA PHE A 831 -53.81 73.22 19.86
C PHE A 831 -54.80 72.09 20.31
N GLY A 832 -56.14 72.30 20.38
CA GLY A 832 -57.14 71.26 20.79
C GLY A 832 -58.65 71.56 20.56
N ALA A 833 -59.55 70.57 20.79
CA ALA A 833 -61.02 70.58 20.50
C ALA A 833 -61.89 69.74 21.51
N ASN A 834 -63.21 69.52 21.27
CA ASN A 834 -64.25 69.01 22.24
C ASN A 834 -64.91 67.64 21.89
N THR A 835 -65.74 67.08 22.80
CA THR A 835 -66.04 65.66 23.17
C THR A 835 -66.83 64.66 22.27
N ASP A 836 -67.19 64.90 21.01
CA ASP A 836 -68.24 64.07 20.32
C ASP A 836 -67.89 63.40 18.94
N VAL A 837 -66.75 62.70 18.78
CA VAL A 837 -66.33 62.00 17.51
C VAL A 837 -65.44 60.77 17.76
N ILE A 838 -65.71 59.55 17.24
CA ILE A 838 -64.71 58.45 17.30
C ILE A 838 -63.56 58.73 16.32
N VAL A 839 -62.39 59.15 16.81
CA VAL A 839 -61.22 59.43 15.97
C VAL A 839 -60.40 58.16 15.77
N GLY A 840 -60.40 57.62 14.55
CA GLY A 840 -59.78 56.32 14.20
C GLY A 840 -58.25 56.28 14.19
N ASN A 841 -57.58 57.34 14.66
CA ASN A 841 -56.14 57.42 14.81
C ASN A 841 -55.78 58.53 15.81
N GLN A 842 -55.71 58.22 17.12
CA GLN A 842 -54.72 58.74 18.10
C GLN A 842 -54.72 57.89 19.39
N LEU A 843 -53.55 57.79 20.01
CA LEU A 843 -53.29 57.13 21.30
C LEU A 843 -53.87 57.93 22.49
N THR A 844 -54.11 57.26 23.62
CA THR A 844 -54.37 57.94 24.91
C THR A 844 -53.07 58.40 25.57
N SER A 845 -53.09 59.56 26.23
CA SER A 845 -52.01 59.99 27.13
C SER A 845 -52.56 60.81 28.29
N VAL A 846 -52.13 60.48 29.51
CA VAL A 846 -52.49 61.19 30.74
C VAL A 846 -51.32 62.08 31.15
N ILE A 847 -51.57 63.37 31.39
CA ILE A 847 -50.58 64.28 31.99
C ILE A 847 -51.01 64.57 33.43
N THR A 848 -50.26 64.02 34.39
CA THR A 848 -50.41 64.31 35.81
C THR A 848 -49.61 65.55 36.21
N GLY A 849 -50.14 66.36 37.14
CA GLY A 849 -49.36 67.39 37.85
C GLY A 849 -49.44 68.84 37.34
N THR A 850 -50.42 69.21 36.52
CA THR A 850 -50.58 70.63 36.12
C THR A 850 -51.24 71.46 37.23
N ILE A 851 -50.60 72.55 37.66
CA ILE A 851 -51.13 73.46 38.69
C ILE A 851 -51.92 74.60 38.04
N ARG A 852 -53.19 74.78 38.41
CA ARG A 852 -54.01 75.94 38.01
C ARG A 852 -54.59 76.61 39.27
N GLY A 853 -54.27 77.89 39.49
CA GLY A 853 -54.73 78.62 40.68
C GLY A 853 -54.20 78.10 42.03
N GLY A 854 -53.13 77.32 42.03
CA GLY A 854 -52.54 76.71 43.24
C GLY A 854 -52.96 75.27 43.50
N SER A 855 -53.97 74.73 42.80
CA SER A 855 -54.38 73.33 42.92
C SER A 855 -53.87 72.48 41.75
N SER A 856 -53.44 71.25 42.04
CA SER A 856 -53.12 70.24 41.02
C SER A 856 -54.40 69.70 40.38
N VAL A 857 -54.46 69.68 39.05
CA VAL A 857 -55.57 69.12 38.29
C VAL A 857 -55.01 68.17 37.24
N SER A 858 -55.40 66.90 37.29
CA SER A 858 -55.21 65.98 36.15
C SER A 858 -56.21 66.37 35.07
N VAL A 859 -55.74 66.56 33.84
CA VAL A 859 -56.59 66.83 32.68
C VAL A 859 -56.44 65.66 31.72
N ASP A 860 -57.32 64.68 31.87
CA ASP A 860 -57.40 63.55 30.94
C ASP A 860 -58.02 64.02 29.62
N TYR A 861 -57.36 63.71 28.51
CA TYR A 861 -57.90 63.91 27.17
C TYR A 861 -58.36 62.56 26.59
N TYR A 862 -59.65 62.27 26.70
CA TYR A 862 -60.27 61.04 26.16
C TYR A 862 -60.76 61.25 24.72
N PRO A 863 -60.65 60.22 23.85
CA PRO A 863 -61.41 60.18 22.61
C PRO A 863 -62.89 59.87 22.86
N LEU A 864 -63.60 60.92 23.29
CA LEU A 864 -64.92 61.34 22.81
C LEU A 864 -66.12 60.37 23.06
N GLN A 865 -67.06 60.81 23.93
CA GLN A 865 -68.21 60.04 24.43
C GLN A 865 -69.48 60.92 24.53
N TYR A 866 -70.65 60.30 24.32
CA TYR A 866 -71.95 60.99 24.14
C TYR A 866 -72.64 61.46 25.43
N ALA A 867 -73.13 62.71 25.46
CA ALA A 867 -74.52 63.05 25.86
C ALA A 867 -74.92 64.53 25.65
N GLN A 868 -76.03 64.76 24.93
CA GLN A 868 -76.96 65.92 24.95
C GLN A 868 -76.39 67.38 25.02
N ASN A 869 -76.54 68.12 23.89
CA ASN A 869 -76.65 69.60 23.74
C ASN A 869 -75.42 70.44 23.23
N GLY A 870 -74.56 69.91 22.35
CA GLY A 870 -73.23 70.50 22.01
C GLY A 870 -73.09 71.76 21.13
N VAL A 871 -71.88 72.36 21.18
CA VAL A 871 -71.11 73.21 20.21
C VAL A 871 -69.58 73.14 20.56
N GLN A 872 -68.62 73.42 19.64
CA GLN A 872 -67.14 73.20 19.80
C GLN A 872 -66.24 74.47 19.58
N LYS A 873 -64.96 74.50 20.07
CA LYS A 873 -63.96 75.64 20.08
C LYS A 873 -62.45 75.24 20.02
N VAL A 874 -61.49 76.18 19.80
CA VAL A 874 -59.98 76.00 19.74
C VAL A 874 -59.16 77.21 20.31
N LEU A 875 -57.98 77.00 20.97
CA LEU A 875 -57.05 78.02 21.56
C LEU A 875 -55.51 77.71 21.38
N ILE A 876 -54.58 78.65 21.66
CA ILE A 876 -53.08 78.52 21.62
C ILE A 876 -52.39 79.19 22.86
N TYR A 877 -51.27 78.64 23.37
CA TYR A 877 -50.51 79.13 24.57
C TYR A 877 -48.97 78.89 24.49
N GLY A 878 -48.20 79.50 25.43
CA GLY A 878 -46.76 79.21 25.70
C GLY A 878 -46.30 79.48 27.16
N GLN A 879 -45.09 79.01 27.54
CA GLN A 879 -44.56 79.00 28.94
C GLN A 879 -43.27 79.84 29.17
N ASN A 880 -42.85 79.95 30.45
CA ASN A 880 -42.11 81.09 31.03
C ASN A 880 -40.55 80.98 31.08
N THR A 881 -39.89 82.09 31.47
CA THR A 881 -38.44 82.35 31.69
C THR A 881 -37.59 82.73 30.46
N THR A 882 -36.49 83.46 30.71
CA THR A 882 -35.59 84.35 29.93
C THR A 882 -35.53 84.31 28.38
N GLU A 883 -36.02 83.26 27.71
CA GLU A 883 -36.18 83.16 26.25
C GLU A 883 -37.36 83.98 25.71
N VAL A 884 -38.10 84.69 26.57
CA VAL A 884 -39.36 85.40 26.26
C VAL A 884 -39.26 86.33 25.04
N GLN A 885 -38.10 86.97 24.81
CA GLN A 885 -37.90 87.85 23.64
C GLN A 885 -38.01 87.14 22.30
N HIS A 886 -37.79 85.82 22.23
CA HIS A 886 -37.89 85.06 20.99
C HIS A 886 -39.35 84.84 20.55
N TYR A 887 -40.29 84.85 21.50
CA TYR A 887 -41.66 84.33 21.29
C TYR A 887 -42.79 85.37 21.33
N LEU A 888 -42.45 86.65 21.33
CA LEU A 888 -43.45 87.73 21.28
C LEU A 888 -44.21 87.72 19.94
N PRO A 889 -45.51 88.09 19.90
CA PRO A 889 -46.30 88.09 18.67
C PRO A 889 -45.72 88.94 17.52
N GLU A 890 -44.93 89.96 17.82
CA GLU A 890 -44.19 90.79 16.85
C GLU A 890 -43.18 90.00 15.98
N ASN A 891 -42.88 88.74 16.36
CA ASN A 891 -42.01 87.84 15.63
C ASN A 891 -42.76 86.88 14.65
N PHE A 892 -44.10 86.74 14.71
CA PHE A 892 -44.87 85.65 14.02
C PHE A 892 -46.22 86.03 13.33
N ILE A 893 -46.82 85.10 12.55
CA ILE A 893 -48.10 85.22 11.78
C ILE A 893 -48.91 83.88 11.77
N ILE A 894 -50.28 83.89 11.73
CA ILE A 894 -51.19 82.70 11.88
C ILE A 894 -52.31 82.57 10.81
N TYR A 895 -52.72 81.34 10.44
CA TYR A 895 -53.75 80.99 9.40
C TYR A 895 -54.65 79.75 9.74
N VAL A 896 -55.85 79.64 9.13
CA VAL A 896 -56.80 78.48 9.22
C VAL A 896 -57.36 78.08 7.84
N ARG A 897 -57.69 76.80 7.59
CA ARG A 897 -58.28 76.29 6.32
C ARG A 897 -59.60 75.51 6.52
N TYR A 898 -60.64 75.85 5.77
CA TYR A 898 -62.01 75.29 5.87
C TYR A 898 -62.31 74.16 4.86
N ASN A 899 -63.47 73.49 5.01
CA ASN A 899 -63.92 72.36 4.16
C ASN A 899 -64.12 72.70 2.67
N ASP A 900 -64.30 73.97 2.32
CA ASP A 900 -64.36 74.47 0.95
C ASP A 900 -62.96 74.83 0.37
N GLY A 901 -61.92 74.68 1.18
CA GLY A 901 -60.53 74.97 0.84
C GLY A 901 -60.07 76.39 1.17
N THR A 902 -60.95 77.30 1.59
CA THR A 902 -60.65 78.71 1.87
C THR A 902 -59.63 78.86 3.01
N ILE A 903 -58.66 79.76 2.86
CA ILE A 903 -57.63 80.06 3.88
C ILE A 903 -57.79 81.50 4.37
N ALA A 904 -57.88 81.69 5.69
CA ALA A 904 -57.93 83.01 6.32
C ALA A 904 -56.67 83.26 7.18
N GLN A 905 -56.07 84.44 7.05
CA GLN A 905 -55.06 84.95 8.00
C GLN A 905 -55.77 85.60 9.19
N LEU A 906 -55.37 85.26 10.40
CA LEU A 906 -55.99 85.79 11.62
C LEU A 906 -55.24 87.02 12.15
N GLY A 907 -55.98 88.09 12.44
CA GLY A 907 -55.47 89.32 13.05
C GLY A 907 -55.86 89.52 14.53
N SER A 908 -56.76 88.68 15.07
CA SER A 908 -57.17 88.58 16.49
C SER A 908 -57.88 87.21 16.74
N ASN A 909 -58.71 86.99 17.79
CA ASN A 909 -58.60 85.75 18.62
C ASN A 909 -59.65 84.58 18.58
N GLU A 910 -60.99 84.74 18.75
CA GLU A 910 -61.95 83.61 19.00
C GLU A 910 -63.06 83.44 17.93
N TYR A 911 -63.41 82.18 17.56
CA TYR A 911 -64.54 81.81 16.67
C TYR A 911 -65.16 80.40 16.99
N THR A 912 -66.33 80.05 16.40
CA THR A 912 -67.17 78.85 16.69
C THR A 912 -67.61 78.02 15.44
N LEU A 913 -68.17 76.81 15.66
CA LEU A 913 -68.35 75.74 14.65
C LEU A 913 -69.82 75.31 14.37
N SER A 914 -70.60 76.12 13.64
CA SER A 914 -72.00 75.80 13.25
C SER A 914 -72.21 75.35 11.80
N ASN A 915 -71.13 75.18 11.01
CA ASN A 915 -71.20 75.34 9.56
C ASN A 915 -71.02 74.06 8.72
N LEU A 916 -70.91 72.86 9.31
CA LEU A 916 -70.49 71.62 8.61
C LEU A 916 -71.42 70.42 8.94
N ARG A 917 -71.97 69.74 7.91
CA ARG A 917 -73.04 68.69 8.01
C ARG A 917 -72.56 67.25 7.71
N SER A 918 -73.29 66.24 8.18
CA SER A 918 -73.01 64.79 8.00
C SER A 918 -73.83 64.06 6.89
N PRO A 919 -73.26 63.03 6.23
CA PRO A 919 -73.95 61.84 5.70
C PRO A 919 -73.95 60.67 6.74
N THR A 920 -74.65 59.52 6.69
CA THR A 920 -75.55 58.77 5.76
C THR A 920 -74.97 57.65 4.86
N ASP A 921 -75.39 56.41 5.19
CA ASP A 921 -75.50 55.13 4.44
C ASP A 921 -74.28 54.32 3.92
N LYS A 922 -74.39 52.99 4.15
CA LYS A 922 -73.52 51.83 3.79
C LYS A 922 -72.02 51.92 4.12
N ASN A 923 -71.66 51.44 5.32
CA ASN A 923 -70.31 51.19 5.86
C ASN A 923 -69.19 52.13 5.31
N PRO A 924 -69.29 53.46 5.54
CA PRO A 924 -68.53 54.44 4.76
C PRO A 924 -67.09 54.69 5.25
N THR A 925 -66.29 55.30 4.37
CA THR A 925 -64.84 55.54 4.49
C THR A 925 -64.47 56.81 5.32
N PRO A 926 -63.25 56.91 5.93
CA PRO A 926 -62.84 58.03 6.82
C PRO A 926 -62.45 59.40 6.16
N ILE A 927 -62.37 60.53 6.92
CA ILE A 927 -62.29 61.95 6.41
C ILE A 927 -61.41 62.96 7.27
N PRO A 928 -60.68 64.00 6.72
CA PRO A 928 -59.73 64.94 7.46
C PRO A 928 -59.84 66.52 7.34
N THR A 929 -59.20 67.34 8.26
CA THR A 929 -59.26 68.86 8.43
C THR A 929 -57.96 69.57 9.03
N SER A 930 -57.66 70.93 8.97
CA SER A 930 -56.35 71.57 9.46
C SER A 930 -56.17 73.13 9.82
N VAL A 931 -55.03 73.57 10.44
CA VAL A 931 -54.62 74.96 10.96
C VAL A 931 -53.07 75.30 10.80
N THR A 932 -52.54 76.57 10.83
CA THR A 932 -51.07 76.95 10.54
C THR A 932 -50.41 78.26 11.15
N ALA A 933 -49.06 78.38 11.32
CA ALA A 933 -48.27 79.62 11.74
C ALA A 933 -46.83 79.85 11.11
N SER A 934 -46.13 81.03 11.22
CA SER A 934 -44.84 81.44 10.53
C SER A 934 -43.97 82.59 11.18
N GLY A 935 -42.65 82.82 10.86
CA GLY A 935 -41.73 83.84 11.50
C GLY A 935 -40.57 84.54 10.68
N LYS A 936 -39.69 85.37 11.33
CA LYS A 936 -38.78 86.41 10.69
C LYS A 936 -37.41 86.73 11.39
N GLY A 937 -36.35 87.05 10.63
CA GLY A 937 -35.16 87.82 11.10
C GLY A 937 -33.89 86.99 11.38
N ASN A 938 -33.35 87.07 12.61
CA ASN A 938 -32.46 86.03 13.15
C ASN A 938 -33.20 84.68 13.38
N PHE A 939 -34.47 84.60 12.96
CA PHE A 939 -35.41 83.49 13.13
C PHE A 939 -36.11 83.14 11.78
N ALA A 940 -36.52 81.88 11.57
CA ALA A 940 -37.23 81.41 10.35
C ALA A 940 -38.18 80.21 10.61
N GLY A 941 -39.20 79.95 9.75
CA GLY A 941 -40.02 78.69 9.76
C GLY A 941 -41.55 78.83 9.54
N LYS A 942 -42.28 77.68 9.43
CA LYS A 942 -43.77 77.52 9.29
C LYS A 942 -44.30 76.19 9.90
N LEU A 943 -45.57 76.07 10.37
CA LEU A 943 -46.10 74.90 11.15
C LEU A 943 -47.63 74.59 10.94
N SER A 944 -48.12 73.31 10.88
CA SER A 944 -49.55 72.88 10.63
C SER A 944 -50.00 71.48 11.23
N LYS A 945 -51.32 71.05 11.26
CA LYS A 945 -51.84 69.74 11.86
C LYS A 945 -53.21 69.14 11.32
N TYR A 946 -53.51 67.80 11.41
CA TYR A 946 -54.65 67.00 10.76
C TYR A 946 -55.30 65.77 11.54
N TYR A 947 -56.46 65.13 11.14
CA TYR A 947 -57.31 64.09 11.89
C TYR A 947 -58.22 63.05 11.07
N THR A 948 -58.83 61.93 11.65
CA THR A 948 -59.55 60.75 10.97
C THR A 948 -60.70 59.99 11.79
N VAL A 949 -61.55 59.01 11.31
CA VAL A 949 -62.82 58.40 11.95
C VAL A 949 -63.24 56.87 11.60
N LEU A 950 -64.12 56.10 12.35
CA LEU A 950 -64.65 54.68 12.07
C LEU A 950 -66.09 54.23 12.65
N TYR A 951 -66.62 52.98 12.36
CA TYR A 951 -68.04 52.51 12.62
C TYR A 951 -68.43 51.16 13.35
N SER A 952 -67.74 50.00 13.28
CA SER A 952 -68.18 48.70 13.91
C SER A 952 -67.02 47.69 14.11
N ASP A 953 -67.18 46.62 14.92
CA ASP A 953 -66.11 45.63 15.23
C ASP A 953 -65.56 44.87 14.00
N PHE A 954 -66.45 44.17 13.28
CA PHE A 954 -66.13 43.23 12.19
C PHE A 954 -67.15 43.34 11.04
N GLY A 955 -66.81 42.77 9.89
CA GLY A 955 -67.71 42.58 8.76
C GLY A 955 -68.65 41.37 8.90
N TRP A 956 -69.47 41.16 7.86
CA TRP A 956 -70.45 40.07 7.76
C TRP A 956 -70.59 39.61 6.30
N LYS A 957 -71.08 38.37 6.06
CA LYS A 957 -71.34 37.87 4.69
C LYS A 957 -72.35 38.76 3.95
N SER A 958 -72.29 38.76 2.61
CA SER A 958 -73.31 39.40 1.78
C SER A 958 -74.72 38.96 2.19
N ASP A 959 -75.68 39.87 2.06
CA ASP A 959 -77.10 39.63 2.35
C ASP A 959 -77.42 39.37 3.85
N LYS A 960 -76.42 39.45 4.73
CA LYS A 960 -76.54 39.40 6.20
C LYS A 960 -76.20 40.77 6.82
N ASN A 961 -76.26 40.87 8.14
CA ASN A 961 -75.78 42.01 8.94
C ASN A 961 -75.52 41.56 10.40
N PRO A 962 -74.92 42.42 11.27
CA PRO A 962 -74.60 42.07 12.66
C PRO A 962 -75.79 41.64 13.52
N SER A 963 -77.02 42.01 13.13
CA SER A 963 -78.27 41.73 13.84
C SER A 963 -79.02 40.53 13.24
N SER A 964 -78.42 39.80 12.30
CA SER A 964 -79.01 38.60 11.68
C SER A 964 -78.84 37.39 12.59
N ALA A 965 -79.86 36.52 12.66
CA ALA A 965 -79.80 35.30 13.48
C ALA A 965 -78.61 34.42 13.08
N ASN A 966 -77.96 33.83 14.09
CA ASN A 966 -76.74 33.00 13.97
C ASN A 966 -75.53 33.76 13.39
N TRP A 967 -75.33 35.04 13.70
CA TRP A 967 -74.14 35.77 13.26
C TRP A 967 -72.91 35.34 14.05
N GLY A 968 -71.91 34.80 13.35
CA GLY A 968 -70.82 34.01 13.90
C GLY A 968 -71.01 32.49 13.73
N SER A 969 -71.99 31.99 12.98
CA SER A 969 -72.05 30.58 12.55
C SER A 969 -71.45 30.38 11.16
N GLU A 970 -71.28 29.13 10.71
CA GLU A 970 -70.76 28.79 9.37
C GLU A 970 -71.59 29.41 8.21
N ASP A 971 -72.92 29.45 8.37
CA ASP A 971 -73.85 30.11 7.45
C ASP A 971 -73.65 31.64 7.38
N ASN A 972 -73.23 32.26 8.49
CA ASN A 972 -73.11 33.72 8.62
C ASN A 972 -71.91 34.09 9.52
N PRO A 973 -70.65 33.88 9.08
CA PRO A 973 -69.46 34.08 9.90
C PRO A 973 -69.16 35.56 10.15
N TYR A 974 -68.30 35.81 11.14
CA TYR A 974 -67.64 37.11 11.30
C TYR A 974 -66.63 37.28 10.16
N VAL A 975 -66.75 38.36 9.38
CA VAL A 975 -65.92 38.57 8.18
C VAL A 975 -64.79 39.56 8.45
N ILE A 976 -63.60 39.22 7.96
CA ILE A 976 -62.40 40.06 8.01
C ILE A 976 -62.00 40.44 6.57
N ASP A 977 -62.01 41.74 6.29
CA ASP A 977 -61.74 42.32 4.96
C ASP A 977 -60.69 43.46 4.95
N ARG A 978 -60.21 43.92 6.12
CA ARG A 978 -59.26 45.03 6.28
C ARG A 978 -58.42 44.90 7.56
N PRO A 979 -57.23 45.52 7.63
CA PRO A 979 -56.32 45.36 8.77
C PRO A 979 -56.87 45.87 10.10
N GLU A 980 -57.69 46.93 10.12
CA GLU A 980 -58.27 47.48 11.35
C GLU A 980 -59.19 46.48 12.05
N TYR A 981 -59.93 45.66 11.30
CA TYR A 981 -60.79 44.60 11.85
C TYR A 981 -59.97 43.40 12.35
N LEU A 982 -58.85 43.07 11.70
CA LEU A 982 -57.95 42.03 12.20
C LEU A 982 -57.26 42.47 13.51
N LEU A 983 -56.80 43.72 13.58
CA LEU A 983 -56.29 44.35 14.80
C LEU A 983 -57.34 44.36 15.93
N ARG A 984 -58.61 44.64 15.59
CA ARG A 984 -59.72 44.59 16.55
C ARG A 984 -59.89 43.19 17.16
N LEU A 985 -59.80 42.13 16.36
CA LEU A 985 -59.91 40.75 16.84
C LEU A 985 -58.80 40.42 17.86
N SER A 986 -57.56 40.76 17.53
CA SER A 986 -56.41 40.60 18.44
C SER A 986 -56.64 41.32 19.78
N GLN A 987 -57.08 42.58 19.74
CA GLN A 987 -57.32 43.38 20.95
C GLN A 987 -58.43 42.80 21.85
N ILE A 988 -59.51 42.27 21.27
CA ILE A 988 -60.64 41.70 22.02
C ILE A 988 -60.27 40.37 22.68
N VAL A 989 -59.70 39.43 21.92
CA VAL A 989 -59.35 38.09 22.44
C VAL A 989 -58.29 38.20 23.54
N ASN A 990 -57.27 39.04 23.31
CA ASN A 990 -56.19 39.31 24.27
C ASN A 990 -56.61 40.26 25.41
N GLY A 991 -57.88 40.65 25.48
CA GLY A 991 -58.46 41.43 26.59
C GLY A 991 -57.93 42.86 26.76
N LYS A 992 -57.30 43.43 25.72
CA LYS A 992 -56.87 44.83 25.69
C LYS A 992 -58.04 45.79 25.50
N ASP A 993 -59.11 45.32 24.88
CA ASP A 993 -60.36 46.05 24.73
C ASP A 993 -61.56 45.08 24.81
N LYS A 994 -62.79 45.61 24.93
CA LYS A 994 -64.03 44.81 24.80
C LYS A 994 -64.55 44.88 23.37
N ALA A 995 -65.35 43.88 22.99
CA ALA A 995 -66.14 43.95 21.76
C ALA A 995 -67.09 45.16 21.82
N TRP A 996 -67.36 45.77 20.67
CA TRP A 996 -68.46 46.72 20.53
C TRP A 996 -69.80 46.00 20.39
N ASN A 997 -69.91 45.03 19.48
CA ASN A 997 -71.16 44.32 19.16
C ASN A 997 -70.99 42.84 18.76
N SER A 998 -69.76 42.31 18.71
CA SER A 998 -69.49 40.95 18.19
C SER A 998 -69.74 39.80 19.18
N ILE A 999 -70.08 40.08 20.45
CA ILE A 999 -70.32 39.07 21.50
C ILE A 999 -71.69 39.29 22.15
N ALA A 1000 -72.45 38.21 22.41
CA ALA A 1000 -73.83 38.29 22.90
C ALA A 1000 -74.00 38.73 24.37
N ASN A 1001 -72.91 38.83 25.14
CA ASN A 1001 -72.89 39.08 26.57
C ASN A 1001 -72.24 40.43 26.93
N THR A 1002 -72.94 41.27 27.72
CA THR A 1002 -72.49 42.61 28.15
C THR A 1002 -71.18 42.63 28.94
N ALA A 1003 -70.82 41.56 29.64
CA ALA A 1003 -69.56 41.53 30.40
C ALA A 1003 -68.34 41.75 29.48
N TYR A 1004 -68.43 41.27 28.24
CA TYR A 1004 -67.37 41.30 27.22
C TYR A 1004 -67.67 42.24 26.05
N CYS A 1005 -68.79 42.97 26.09
CA CYS A 1005 -69.31 43.75 24.97
C CYS A 1005 -69.87 45.11 25.45
N TYR A 1006 -69.45 46.23 24.85
CA TYR A 1006 -69.94 47.57 25.19
C TYR A 1006 -71.41 47.77 24.80
N ALA A 1007 -71.87 47.17 23.70
CA ALA A 1007 -73.28 47.11 23.30
C ALA A 1007 -73.69 45.64 23.05
N PRO A 1008 -74.56 45.03 23.87
CA PRO A 1008 -74.91 43.61 23.74
C PRO A 1008 -75.73 43.31 22.49
N GLN A 1009 -75.43 42.19 21.83
CA GLN A 1009 -76.06 41.78 20.57
C GLN A 1009 -76.57 40.33 20.63
N SER A 1010 -77.87 40.13 20.82
CA SER A 1010 -78.45 38.83 21.15
C SER A 1010 -78.37 37.76 20.05
N THR A 1011 -78.06 38.13 18.80
CA THR A 1011 -77.96 37.22 17.66
C THR A 1011 -76.53 36.71 17.39
N ALA A 1012 -75.54 37.21 18.14
CA ALA A 1012 -74.16 36.77 18.03
C ALA A 1012 -73.98 35.33 18.57
N THR A 1013 -73.33 34.47 17.80
CA THR A 1013 -73.03 33.09 18.18
C THR A 1013 -72.00 33.04 19.32
N ALA A 1014 -71.03 33.96 19.33
CA ALA A 1014 -70.03 34.04 20.38
C ALA A 1014 -70.61 34.52 21.73
N GLN A 1015 -70.43 33.72 22.77
CA GLN A 1015 -70.92 34.01 24.12
C GLN A 1015 -69.88 34.69 25.03
N ASN A 1016 -68.61 34.69 24.61
CA ASN A 1016 -67.47 35.26 25.34
C ASN A 1016 -66.32 35.61 24.36
N ALA A 1017 -65.24 36.20 24.88
CA ALA A 1017 -64.08 36.61 24.10
C ALA A 1017 -63.18 35.46 23.60
N THR A 1018 -63.46 34.19 23.92
CA THR A 1018 -62.76 33.04 23.30
C THR A 1018 -63.42 32.59 21.99
N TYR A 1019 -64.60 33.13 21.66
CA TYR A 1019 -65.36 32.81 20.45
C TYR A 1019 -65.63 31.32 20.23
N LYS A 1020 -65.67 30.50 21.30
CA LYS A 1020 -65.80 29.04 21.20
C LYS A 1020 -67.02 28.61 20.40
N GLY A 1021 -66.79 27.84 19.33
CA GLY A 1021 -67.85 27.33 18.44
C GLY A 1021 -68.41 28.35 17.46
N ALA A 1022 -67.84 29.55 17.38
CA ALA A 1022 -68.13 30.50 16.31
C ALA A 1022 -67.29 30.22 15.06
N HIS A 1023 -67.61 30.91 13.97
CA HIS A 1023 -66.97 30.81 12.67
C HIS A 1023 -66.53 32.20 12.18
N PHE A 1024 -65.26 32.32 11.83
CA PHE A 1024 -64.68 33.47 11.15
C PHE A 1024 -64.40 33.11 9.69
N LEU A 1025 -64.46 34.10 8.81
CA LEU A 1025 -64.13 33.95 7.39
C LEU A 1025 -63.35 35.17 6.88
N VAL A 1026 -62.17 34.95 6.34
CA VAL A 1026 -61.38 35.99 5.66
C VAL A 1026 -61.82 36.06 4.21
N THR A 1027 -62.23 37.24 3.73
CA THR A 1027 -62.79 37.42 2.37
C THR A 1027 -61.98 38.33 1.45
N ALA A 1028 -60.87 38.88 1.95
CA ALA A 1028 -59.94 39.67 1.16
C ALA A 1028 -58.50 39.44 1.65
N ASN A 1029 -57.51 39.71 0.80
CA ASN A 1029 -56.11 39.75 1.22
C ASN A 1029 -55.91 40.91 2.20
N ILE A 1030 -55.25 40.66 3.33
CA ILE A 1030 -55.04 41.64 4.40
C ILE A 1030 -53.56 42.01 4.46
N ASP A 1031 -53.27 43.32 4.41
CA ASP A 1031 -51.92 43.86 4.60
C ASP A 1031 -51.84 44.58 5.96
N MET A 1032 -51.05 44.04 6.88
CA MET A 1032 -50.88 44.61 8.23
C MET A 1032 -49.67 45.56 8.34
N SER A 1033 -48.97 45.90 7.24
CA SER A 1033 -47.68 46.62 7.29
C SER A 1033 -47.70 47.92 8.09
N ASP A 1034 -48.75 48.73 7.98
CA ASP A 1034 -48.92 49.99 8.74
C ASP A 1034 -49.14 49.78 10.26
N TYR A 1035 -49.32 48.52 10.70
CA TYR A 1035 -49.55 48.10 12.08
C TYR A 1035 -48.43 47.18 12.63
N VAL A 1036 -47.31 47.11 11.92
CA VAL A 1036 -46.07 46.43 12.37
C VAL A 1036 -45.06 47.48 12.80
N SER A 1037 -44.72 47.50 14.10
CA SER A 1037 -43.69 48.36 14.69
C SER A 1037 -42.55 47.52 15.28
N THR A 1038 -41.39 48.16 15.40
CA THR A 1038 -40.17 47.57 15.97
C THR A 1038 -39.99 47.84 17.45
N ASP A 1039 -40.90 48.58 18.10
CA ASP A 1039 -40.80 48.93 19.54
C ASP A 1039 -41.45 47.93 20.51
N GLY A 1040 -42.18 46.93 19.99
CA GLY A 1040 -42.80 45.86 20.77
C GLY A 1040 -44.01 46.27 21.63
N LEU A 1041 -44.41 47.55 21.62
CA LEU A 1041 -45.53 48.10 22.39
C LEU A 1041 -46.73 48.48 21.52
N THR A 1042 -46.53 48.63 20.20
CA THR A 1042 -47.52 49.19 19.25
C THR A 1042 -47.98 48.21 18.17
N ASN A 1043 -47.72 46.90 18.36
CA ASN A 1043 -47.90 45.86 17.33
C ASN A 1043 -49.29 45.19 17.34
N PHE A 1044 -49.68 44.68 16.17
CA PHE A 1044 -50.59 43.52 16.10
C PHE A 1044 -50.01 42.35 16.93
N LEU A 1045 -50.79 41.86 17.90
CA LEU A 1045 -50.43 40.68 18.69
C LEU A 1045 -51.08 39.42 18.09
N PRO A 1046 -50.42 38.24 18.14
CA PRO A 1046 -51.08 36.97 17.83
C PRO A 1046 -52.40 36.83 18.60
N VAL A 1047 -53.41 36.23 17.98
CA VAL A 1047 -54.77 36.12 18.54
C VAL A 1047 -54.81 34.96 19.55
N GLY A 1048 -55.07 35.27 20.82
CA GLY A 1048 -55.00 34.34 21.94
C GLY A 1048 -53.67 34.43 22.70
N ASP A 1049 -53.70 34.30 24.03
CA ASP A 1049 -52.48 34.22 24.85
C ASP A 1049 -52.59 33.20 26.01
N GLY A 1050 -51.52 32.44 26.21
CA GLY A 1050 -51.36 31.48 27.31
C GLY A 1050 -50.62 32.05 28.53
N SER A 1051 -50.65 33.38 28.74
CA SER A 1051 -49.81 34.03 29.75
C SER A 1051 -50.32 33.84 31.19
N ALA A 1052 -49.45 34.16 32.16
CA ALA A 1052 -49.65 33.89 33.59
C ALA A 1052 -50.90 34.50 34.25
N ASN A 1053 -51.67 35.33 33.55
CA ASN A 1053 -52.92 35.93 34.02
C ASN A 1053 -54.18 35.13 33.65
N GLY A 1054 -54.02 33.90 33.14
CA GLY A 1054 -55.09 32.96 32.83
C GLY A 1054 -55.28 32.78 31.32
N GLU A 1055 -55.42 31.53 30.90
CA GLU A 1055 -55.52 31.09 29.51
C GLU A 1055 -56.66 31.78 28.73
N ARG A 1056 -56.31 32.42 27.61
CA ARG A 1056 -57.26 33.08 26.68
C ARG A 1056 -57.20 32.44 25.29
N PRO A 1057 -57.67 31.19 25.12
CA PRO A 1057 -57.58 30.49 23.85
C PRO A 1057 -58.53 31.08 22.81
N PHE A 1058 -58.09 31.19 21.57
CA PHE A 1058 -58.98 31.41 20.45
C PHE A 1058 -59.60 30.06 20.01
N SER A 1059 -60.89 29.87 20.30
CA SER A 1059 -61.57 28.57 20.22
C SER A 1059 -62.60 28.47 19.09
N ALA A 1060 -62.53 29.35 18.09
CA ALA A 1060 -63.44 29.40 16.94
C ALA A 1060 -62.86 28.64 15.73
N THR A 1061 -63.72 28.27 14.77
CA THR A 1061 -63.24 27.89 13.43
C THR A 1061 -62.84 29.16 12.69
N PHE A 1062 -61.60 29.20 12.19
CA PHE A 1062 -61.11 30.31 11.37
C PHE A 1062 -60.88 29.83 9.93
N ASP A 1063 -61.79 30.21 9.03
CA ASP A 1063 -61.65 29.94 7.61
C ASP A 1063 -60.86 31.07 6.94
N GLY A 1064 -59.68 30.74 6.41
CA GLY A 1064 -58.85 31.69 5.66
C GLY A 1064 -59.40 32.04 4.27
N GLY A 1065 -60.42 31.32 3.76
CA GLY A 1065 -61.09 31.60 2.50
C GLY A 1065 -60.18 31.60 1.27
N ASN A 1066 -59.01 30.93 1.34
CA ASN A 1066 -57.89 31.04 0.40
C ASN A 1066 -57.32 32.46 0.19
N ASN A 1067 -57.53 33.38 1.13
CA ASN A 1067 -56.95 34.72 1.11
C ASN A 1067 -55.61 34.77 1.86
N GLU A 1068 -54.75 35.72 1.45
CA GLU A 1068 -53.41 35.92 1.98
C GLU A 1068 -53.41 37.03 3.05
N ILE A 1069 -52.87 36.74 4.24
CA ILE A 1069 -52.67 37.72 5.31
C ILE A 1069 -51.16 37.98 5.44
N LYS A 1070 -50.74 39.21 5.16
CA LYS A 1070 -49.32 39.63 5.11
C LYS A 1070 -48.88 40.39 6.34
N TYR A 1071 -47.57 40.34 6.58
CA TYR A 1071 -46.86 41.03 7.65
C TYR A 1071 -47.31 40.65 9.08
N ILE A 1072 -47.80 39.41 9.26
CA ILE A 1072 -48.01 38.80 10.57
C ILE A 1072 -46.68 38.29 11.13
N TYR A 1073 -45.85 39.21 11.61
CA TYR A 1073 -44.57 38.88 12.26
C TYR A 1073 -44.41 39.69 13.54
N ASN A 1074 -44.17 38.99 14.65
CA ASN A 1074 -43.75 39.60 15.90
C ASN A 1074 -42.36 39.04 16.27
N ILE A 1075 -41.33 39.87 16.23
CA ILE A 1075 -39.94 39.44 16.46
C ILE A 1075 -39.61 39.63 17.94
N GLY A 1076 -39.92 38.62 18.76
CA GLY A 1076 -39.55 38.57 20.18
C GLY A 1076 -38.07 38.22 20.36
N TYR A 1077 -37.28 39.12 20.93
CA TYR A 1077 -35.82 39.01 20.99
C TYR A 1077 -35.30 38.45 22.33
N PHE A 1078 -34.70 37.25 22.28
CA PHE A 1078 -33.48 36.73 22.94
C PHE A 1078 -33.02 37.12 24.38
N VAL A 1079 -32.09 36.26 24.87
CA VAL A 1079 -30.96 36.52 25.81
C VAL A 1079 -31.15 36.16 27.31
N ASN A 1080 -30.87 34.88 27.62
CA ASN A 1080 -29.77 34.42 28.50
C ASN A 1080 -29.19 35.41 29.55
N LYS A 1081 -29.23 35.07 30.85
CA LYS A 1081 -28.04 35.04 31.76
C LYS A 1081 -28.37 34.66 33.21
N ALA A 1082 -27.62 33.67 33.72
CA ALA A 1082 -27.48 33.19 35.11
C ALA A 1082 -28.50 32.17 35.68
N ASN A 1083 -27.99 31.38 36.63
CA ASN A 1083 -28.66 30.43 37.55
C ASN A 1083 -29.09 29.03 37.01
N PRO A 1084 -29.11 27.98 37.88
CA PRO A 1084 -28.34 26.77 37.58
C PRO A 1084 -29.14 25.49 37.25
N SER A 1085 -30.45 25.59 37.01
CA SER A 1085 -31.33 24.40 36.90
C SER A 1085 -31.64 23.91 35.48
N GLY A 1086 -31.11 24.58 34.45
CA GLY A 1086 -31.05 24.16 33.04
C GLY A 1086 -32.15 23.27 32.46
N GLU A 1087 -33.23 23.87 31.93
CA GLU A 1087 -33.95 23.46 30.70
C GLU A 1087 -34.96 24.57 30.28
N GLU A 1088 -35.40 24.57 29.01
CA GLU A 1088 -36.04 25.71 28.30
C GLU A 1088 -37.58 25.55 28.08
N LYS A 1089 -38.18 26.47 27.27
CA LYS A 1089 -39.44 26.42 26.46
C LYS A 1089 -40.59 27.35 26.95
N TYR A 1090 -41.49 27.93 26.14
CA TYR A 1090 -41.69 28.17 24.67
C TYR A 1090 -42.83 29.24 24.54
N ASP A 1091 -43.44 29.58 23.39
CA ASP A 1091 -42.95 30.32 22.18
C ASP A 1091 -44.15 30.58 21.23
N TYR A 1092 -44.38 31.82 20.74
CA TYR A 1092 -45.46 32.10 19.74
C TYR A 1092 -44.97 32.89 18.51
N VAL A 1093 -45.02 32.25 17.35
CA VAL A 1093 -44.74 32.83 16.03
C VAL A 1093 -45.87 32.44 15.08
N GLY A 1094 -46.74 33.39 14.72
CA GLY A 1094 -47.87 33.17 13.82
C GLY A 1094 -49.06 34.09 14.08
N LEU A 1095 -50.17 33.83 13.38
CA LEU A 1095 -51.42 34.60 13.52
C LEU A 1095 -52.17 34.31 14.83
N PHE A 1096 -52.07 33.09 15.34
CA PHE A 1096 -52.72 32.65 16.58
C PHE A 1096 -51.67 32.38 17.65
N GLY A 1097 -51.96 32.80 18.88
CA GLY A 1097 -51.06 32.76 20.02
C GLY A 1097 -51.52 31.87 21.17
N TYR A 1098 -52.77 31.37 21.20
CA TYR A 1098 -53.20 30.30 22.10
C TYR A 1098 -54.52 29.66 21.64
#